data_AF-A0A168NNS2-F1
#
_entry.id   AF-A0A168NNS2-F1
#
_cell.length_a   1.000
_cell.length_b   1.000
_cell.length_c   1.000
_cell.angle_alpha   90.00
_cell.angle_beta   90.00
_cell.angle_gamma   90.00
#
_symmetry.space_group_name_H-M   'P 1'
#
loop_
_entity.id
_entity.type
_entity.pdbx_description
1 polymer ?
#
loop_
_entity_poly.entity_id
_entity_poly.type
_entity_poly.pdbx_seq_one_letter_code
_entity_poly.pdbx_strand_id
1 'polypeptide(L)'
;MIDIKTKDFFTTISNNGKVNFEYIYEQGLLKDNSGKVSNFPHKSKMKYYSREAVKEFEMWNEKGYGIYFLPNGGGYKDAEITDFRSVFADLDIKDEIEYEFINEGFEGNGAELKNLVTEKFNSLNNTEKVQYKQIFMRRIDELRTSGLIPSGIVETKNGFHVYHFLKQETQKHQFEAIEGLLIYCLNGDLAVKNPARLLRVPLTQHLKDRNDPFKIQLNEWNPKISYDAESVLSILRGIVAQNNKESLLCVNDRKKPLYNTKELSKAGGIPSRRGIDYSLMMIGNIPLISQGFKGLPELKKRLGLDKQPELCYIDRDDIRQYLKKQNLKYLLGVESDRFFCLFHNSSNSSSGTIYPHGDKYFYKCHSSNCGVHYDIIQIIERLTRLPIHKSFDYLKELYNIAEVKTEWQQDQERLIDFNTEFLSRFKYDIELRELYPFLTKFLDTKGTLGLLIQIHEVARRKLPQLAKVKGMNNPIVFAPMGKVIEDVLSINVSSLRNIDKANTKAVILIFMFLLNCVGVSELPDELQKRAREYQQKGIERNGKTIHYTNMSRYYEVVSLDTDRLILAEEMAKFFYEKGLTIAGFNREQVLRLRGSEDANRIYPDRADEEISSLNQSITSEIERVVAELFHRKRYTYDNEIIDNLVIPDFDIKQEFRNTFKYIKNKKSEAIDLLEIQDNDVNMLRWYRNFISKKLVLNMPVIMHHEELSRTRVNKSIRNKFGIPENVKGYIYHENFIEEEPLKIEDKASHIRRLKQEDSSLSYIKIAGIVKCSKQYVSNVFKRKD
;
A
#
# COMPACT_ATOMS: atom_id res chain seq x y z
N MET A 1 -19.82 -36.97 -18.12
CA MET A 1 -20.45 -36.74 -16.79
C MET A 1 -19.73 -35.67 -15.95
N ILE A 2 -18.39 -35.64 -15.91
CA ILE A 2 -17.61 -34.56 -15.27
C ILE A 2 -17.94 -33.19 -15.88
N ASP A 3 -18.12 -33.16 -17.20
CA ASP A 3 -18.29 -31.92 -17.96
C ASP A 3 -19.58 -31.14 -17.63
N ILE A 4 -20.75 -31.77 -17.39
CA ILE A 4 -22.01 -31.01 -17.23
C ILE A 4 -22.11 -30.32 -15.87
N LYS A 5 -21.80 -31.02 -14.76
CA LYS A 5 -21.89 -30.45 -13.41
C LYS A 5 -20.78 -29.43 -13.14
N THR A 6 -19.56 -29.69 -13.62
CA THR A 6 -18.45 -28.73 -13.52
C THR A 6 -18.69 -27.52 -14.42
N LYS A 7 -19.22 -27.72 -15.63
CA LYS A 7 -19.61 -26.61 -16.50
C LYS A 7 -20.75 -25.80 -15.90
N ASP A 8 -21.77 -26.41 -15.31
CA ASP A 8 -22.87 -25.71 -14.63
C ASP A 8 -22.39 -24.92 -13.41
N PHE A 9 -21.51 -25.53 -12.60
CA PHE A 9 -20.79 -24.87 -11.50
C PHE A 9 -20.10 -23.60 -11.98
N PHE A 10 -19.32 -23.71 -13.05
CA PHE A 10 -18.59 -22.58 -13.58
C PHE A 10 -19.43 -21.62 -14.38
N THR A 11 -20.45 -22.01 -15.14
CA THR A 11 -21.33 -21.06 -15.84
C THR A 11 -22.10 -20.20 -14.87
N THR A 12 -22.46 -20.74 -13.70
CA THR A 12 -23.16 -20.00 -12.64
C THR A 12 -22.22 -19.03 -11.92
N ILE A 13 -21.02 -19.47 -11.54
CA ILE A 13 -20.04 -18.62 -10.83
C ILE A 13 -19.34 -17.64 -11.78
N SER A 14 -19.18 -18.01 -13.05
CA SER A 14 -18.57 -17.18 -14.10
C SER A 14 -19.62 -16.43 -14.90
N ASN A 15 -20.17 -15.37 -14.30
CA ASN A 15 -20.94 -14.41 -15.08
C ASN A 15 -20.04 -13.77 -16.16
N ASN A 16 -20.18 -14.20 -17.42
CA ASN A 16 -19.40 -13.78 -18.58
C ASN A 16 -17.88 -14.05 -18.53
N GLY A 17 -17.43 -15.19 -17.96
CA GLY A 17 -16.03 -15.64 -18.08
C GLY A 17 -15.01 -14.92 -17.19
N LYS A 18 -15.46 -14.13 -16.20
CA LYS A 18 -14.61 -13.38 -15.26
C LYS A 18 -14.29 -14.15 -13.97
N VAL A 19 -13.95 -15.43 -14.08
CA VAL A 19 -13.44 -16.24 -12.95
C VAL A 19 -11.99 -16.56 -13.22
N ASN A 20 -11.16 -16.33 -12.20
CA ASN A 20 -9.72 -16.51 -12.28
C ASN A 20 -9.32 -17.90 -11.76
N PHE A 21 -8.36 -18.55 -12.42
CA PHE A 21 -7.82 -19.87 -12.06
C PHE A 21 -6.32 -19.82 -11.87
N GLU A 22 -5.84 -20.57 -10.88
CA GLU A 22 -4.42 -20.80 -10.63
C GLU A 22 -4.17 -22.30 -10.44
N TYR A 23 -3.13 -22.81 -11.11
CA TYR A 23 -2.65 -24.17 -10.92
C TYR A 23 -1.45 -24.13 -10.00
N ILE A 24 -1.51 -24.86 -8.89
CA ILE A 24 -0.47 -24.87 -7.86
C ILE A 24 0.11 -26.27 -7.79
N TYR A 25 1.43 -26.41 -7.95
CA TYR A 25 2.09 -27.70 -7.86
C TYR A 25 2.02 -28.24 -6.42
N GLU A 26 1.53 -29.46 -6.23
CA GLU A 26 1.24 -30.00 -4.88
C GLU A 26 2.18 -31.13 -4.44
N GLN A 27 2.97 -31.66 -5.36
CA GLN A 27 3.88 -32.78 -5.10
C GLN A 27 5.25 -32.31 -4.56
N GLY A 28 5.29 -31.17 -3.87
CA GLY A 28 6.51 -30.60 -3.28
C GLY A 28 7.06 -29.38 -4.05
N LEU A 29 8.38 -29.23 -4.05
CA LEU A 29 9.06 -28.09 -4.67
C LEU A 29 9.64 -28.54 -6.02
N LEU A 30 9.35 -27.81 -7.09
CA LEU A 30 9.95 -28.10 -8.40
C LEU A 30 11.44 -27.77 -8.34
N LYS A 31 12.26 -28.70 -8.83
CA LYS A 31 13.66 -28.44 -9.13
C LYS A 31 13.71 -27.68 -10.45
N ASP A 32 14.39 -26.52 -10.46
CA ASP A 32 14.68 -25.84 -11.72
C ASP A 32 15.68 -26.65 -12.56
N ASN A 33 15.90 -26.23 -13.81
CA ASN A 33 16.85 -26.88 -14.73
C ASN A 33 18.31 -26.87 -14.23
N SER A 34 18.60 -26.17 -13.13
CA SER A 34 19.90 -26.16 -12.45
C SER A 34 19.95 -27.06 -11.20
N GLY A 35 18.90 -27.85 -10.96
CA GLY A 35 18.78 -28.75 -9.80
C GLY A 35 18.44 -28.04 -8.49
N LYS A 36 18.19 -26.73 -8.52
CA LYS A 36 17.90 -25.92 -7.33
C LYS A 36 16.43 -26.04 -6.96
N VAL A 37 16.17 -26.39 -5.72
CA VAL A 37 14.81 -26.53 -5.16
C VAL A 37 14.29 -25.12 -4.86
N SER A 38 13.17 -24.70 -5.45
CA SER A 38 12.57 -23.39 -5.14
C SER A 38 11.97 -23.42 -3.73
N ASN A 39 12.22 -22.41 -2.87
CA ASN A 39 11.61 -22.34 -1.53
C ASN A 39 10.09 -22.06 -1.53
N PHE A 40 9.49 -21.89 -2.71
CA PHE A 40 8.08 -21.59 -2.88
C PHE A 40 7.43 -22.59 -3.84
N PRO A 41 6.17 -23.00 -3.59
CA PRO A 41 5.44 -23.87 -4.49
C PRO A 41 5.30 -23.20 -5.86
N HIS A 42 5.51 -23.96 -6.93
CA HIS A 42 5.36 -23.45 -8.29
C HIS A 42 3.90 -23.19 -8.61
N LYS A 43 3.60 -21.99 -9.10
CA LYS A 43 2.25 -21.53 -9.45
C LYS A 43 2.20 -21.13 -10.90
N SER A 44 1.14 -21.48 -11.61
CA SER A 44 0.88 -20.94 -12.94
C SER A 44 0.60 -19.44 -12.86
N LYS A 45 0.71 -18.74 -14.00
CA LYS A 45 0.06 -17.43 -14.11
C LYS A 45 -1.46 -17.59 -13.96
N MET A 46 -2.10 -16.60 -13.36
CA MET A 46 -3.56 -16.54 -13.25
C MET A 46 -4.19 -16.54 -14.65
N LYS A 47 -5.19 -17.40 -14.87
CA LYS A 47 -5.91 -17.54 -16.16
C LYS A 47 -7.39 -17.19 -16.00
N TYR A 48 -8.01 -16.69 -17.06
CA TYR A 48 -9.47 -16.49 -17.11
C TYR A 48 -10.20 -17.79 -17.47
N TYR A 49 -11.44 -17.92 -17.02
CA TYR A 49 -12.31 -19.02 -17.43
C TYR A 49 -12.48 -19.04 -18.94
N SER A 50 -12.24 -20.20 -19.54
CA SER A 50 -12.61 -20.48 -20.93
C SER A 50 -13.01 -21.95 -21.06
N ARG A 51 -13.67 -22.32 -22.17
CA ARG A 51 -14.01 -23.73 -22.44
C ARG A 51 -12.74 -24.59 -22.56
N GLU A 52 -11.63 -23.99 -22.96
CA GLU A 52 -10.31 -24.59 -23.03
C GLU A 52 -9.72 -24.82 -21.63
N ALA A 53 -9.95 -23.90 -20.68
CA ALA A 53 -9.47 -24.05 -19.30
C ALA A 53 -10.02 -25.31 -18.60
N VAL A 54 -11.29 -25.67 -18.85
CA VAL A 54 -11.90 -26.91 -18.32
C VAL A 54 -11.21 -28.16 -18.88
N LYS A 55 -10.87 -28.15 -20.18
CA LYS A 55 -10.10 -29.24 -20.82
C LYS A 55 -8.67 -29.33 -20.30
N GLU A 56 -8.11 -28.22 -19.82
CA GLU A 56 -6.77 -28.21 -19.23
C GLU A 56 -6.70 -28.78 -17.81
N PHE A 57 -7.81 -28.86 -17.07
CA PHE A 57 -7.78 -29.31 -15.66
C PHE A 57 -7.24 -30.73 -15.49
N GLU A 58 -7.68 -31.65 -16.34
CA GLU A 58 -7.19 -33.04 -16.34
C GLU A 58 -5.68 -33.08 -16.63
N MET A 59 -5.25 -32.36 -17.68
CA MET A 59 -3.82 -32.26 -18.04
C MET A 59 -2.95 -31.70 -16.91
N TRP A 60 -3.42 -30.67 -16.18
CA TRP A 60 -2.64 -30.09 -15.08
C TRP A 60 -2.66 -30.97 -13.83
N ASN A 61 -3.78 -31.64 -13.51
CA ASN A 61 -3.84 -32.63 -12.44
C ASN A 61 -2.88 -33.80 -12.72
N GLU A 62 -2.83 -34.33 -13.95
CA GLU A 62 -1.88 -35.38 -14.34
C GLU A 62 -0.41 -34.95 -14.13
N LYS A 63 -0.13 -33.65 -14.29
CA LYS A 63 1.19 -33.04 -14.05
C LYS A 63 1.49 -32.76 -12.57
N GLY A 64 0.62 -33.16 -11.64
CA GLY A 64 0.83 -32.97 -10.20
C GLY A 64 0.38 -31.61 -9.66
N TYR A 65 -0.43 -30.86 -10.41
CA TYR A 65 -0.95 -29.57 -9.98
C TYR A 65 -2.36 -29.70 -9.41
N GLY A 66 -2.61 -29.05 -8.29
CA GLY A 66 -3.93 -28.80 -7.75
C GLY A 66 -4.57 -27.64 -8.48
N ILE A 67 -5.87 -27.76 -8.74
CA ILE A 67 -6.63 -26.78 -9.50
C ILE A 67 -7.43 -25.92 -8.53
N TYR A 68 -7.22 -24.60 -8.62
CA TYR A 68 -7.88 -23.62 -7.77
C TYR A 68 -8.56 -22.54 -8.60
N PHE A 69 -9.65 -22.00 -8.07
CA PHE A 69 -10.37 -20.89 -8.65
C PHE A 69 -10.66 -19.82 -7.61
N LEU A 70 -10.91 -18.61 -8.10
CA LEU A 70 -11.30 -17.46 -7.31
C LEU A 70 -12.81 -17.22 -7.42
N PRO A 71 -13.60 -17.38 -6.33
CA PRO A 71 -15.06 -17.20 -6.39
C PRO A 71 -15.50 -15.76 -6.71
N ASN A 72 -14.78 -14.76 -6.20
CA ASN A 72 -15.12 -13.34 -6.36
C ASN A 72 -14.43 -12.70 -7.59
N GLY A 73 -14.95 -11.56 -8.07
CA GLY A 73 -14.53 -10.92 -9.32
C GLY A 73 -13.97 -9.50 -9.18
N GLY A 74 -13.62 -8.89 -10.31
CA GLY A 74 -13.07 -7.52 -10.40
C GLY A 74 -11.55 -7.48 -10.55
N GLY A 75 -10.85 -8.45 -9.96
CA GLY A 75 -9.40 -8.60 -10.01
C GLY A 75 -8.95 -9.94 -9.41
N TYR A 76 -7.66 -10.05 -9.05
CA TYR A 76 -7.11 -11.28 -8.46
C TYR A 76 -6.29 -11.03 -7.18
N LYS A 77 -6.28 -9.79 -6.68
CA LYS A 77 -5.76 -9.43 -5.35
C LYS A 77 -6.89 -8.82 -4.52
N ASP A 78 -6.82 -8.90 -3.20
CA ASP A 78 -7.88 -8.43 -2.29
C ASP A 78 -8.29 -6.96 -2.53
N ALA A 79 -7.36 -6.10 -2.94
CA ALA A 79 -7.63 -4.68 -3.26
C ALA A 79 -8.25 -4.46 -4.64
N GLU A 80 -8.15 -5.46 -5.53
CA GLU A 80 -8.68 -5.44 -6.89
C GLU A 80 -10.05 -6.14 -6.98
N ILE A 81 -10.49 -6.85 -5.92
CA ILE A 81 -11.82 -7.47 -5.87
C ILE A 81 -12.88 -6.37 -5.70
N THR A 82 -13.76 -6.25 -6.69
CA THR A 82 -14.87 -5.28 -6.71
C THR A 82 -16.24 -5.95 -6.85
N ASP A 83 -16.28 -7.28 -6.99
CA ASP A 83 -17.49 -8.05 -7.27
C ASP A 83 -17.57 -9.24 -6.30
N PHE A 84 -18.31 -9.09 -5.20
CA PHE A 84 -18.43 -10.04 -4.10
C PHE A 84 -19.60 -11.00 -4.35
N ARG A 85 -19.33 -12.06 -5.11
CA ARG A 85 -20.35 -13.00 -5.61
C ARG A 85 -20.70 -14.10 -4.62
N SER A 86 -19.77 -14.43 -3.72
CA SER A 86 -19.92 -15.57 -2.82
C SER A 86 -19.09 -15.35 -1.56
N VAL A 87 -19.68 -15.68 -0.42
CA VAL A 87 -18.95 -15.91 0.84
C VAL A 87 -18.73 -17.41 1.00
N PHE A 88 -17.65 -17.77 1.68
CA PHE A 88 -17.28 -19.16 1.84
C PHE A 88 -16.64 -19.43 3.20
N ALA A 89 -16.73 -20.67 3.65
CA ALA A 89 -16.00 -21.18 4.80
C ALA A 89 -15.21 -22.42 4.38
N ASP A 90 -13.96 -22.49 4.82
CA ASP A 90 -13.11 -23.67 4.69
C ASP A 90 -13.11 -24.40 6.03
N LEU A 91 -13.57 -25.64 6.04
CA LEU A 91 -13.59 -26.50 7.21
C LEU A 91 -12.53 -27.56 6.98
N ASP A 92 -11.48 -27.59 7.81
CA ASP A 92 -10.43 -28.62 7.78
C ASP A 92 -10.27 -29.24 9.18
N ILE A 93 -10.06 -30.56 9.22
CA ILE A 93 -9.84 -31.31 10.46
C ILE A 93 -8.73 -30.69 11.31
N LYS A 94 -7.66 -30.15 10.71
CA LYS A 94 -6.55 -29.57 11.49
C LYS A 94 -6.97 -28.33 12.27
N ASP A 95 -7.84 -27.50 11.69
CA ASP A 95 -8.34 -26.30 12.35
C ASP A 95 -9.31 -26.67 13.50
N GLU A 96 -10.10 -27.73 13.32
CA GLU A 96 -10.96 -28.26 14.38
C GLU A 96 -10.14 -28.84 15.55
N ILE A 97 -9.07 -29.60 15.25
CA ILE A 97 -8.15 -30.10 16.29
C ILE A 97 -7.46 -28.94 17.03
N GLU A 98 -7.06 -27.89 16.30
CA GLU A 98 -6.49 -26.69 16.92
C GLU A 98 -7.50 -26.04 17.88
N TYR A 99 -8.76 -25.94 17.47
CA TYR A 99 -9.84 -25.42 18.31
C TYR A 99 -10.06 -26.28 19.57
N GLU A 100 -10.06 -27.61 19.46
CA GLU A 100 -10.16 -28.53 20.59
C GLU A 100 -9.07 -28.27 21.64
N PHE A 101 -7.79 -28.20 21.21
CA PHE A 101 -6.69 -27.92 22.13
C PHE A 101 -6.80 -26.55 22.79
N ILE A 102 -7.26 -25.53 22.06
CA ILE A 102 -7.47 -24.19 22.62
C ILE A 102 -8.61 -24.22 23.66
N ASN A 103 -9.70 -24.92 23.38
CA ASN A 103 -10.85 -25.02 24.29
C ASN A 103 -10.53 -25.86 25.54
N GLU A 104 -9.60 -26.80 25.43
CA GLU A 104 -9.04 -27.57 26.55
C GLU A 104 -8.05 -26.76 27.42
N GLY A 105 -7.76 -25.51 27.05
CA GLY A 105 -6.96 -24.58 27.86
C GLY A 105 -5.45 -24.61 27.57
N PHE A 106 -5.04 -24.90 26.34
CA PHE A 106 -3.62 -24.88 25.95
C PHE A 106 -2.96 -23.50 26.18
N GLU A 107 -1.87 -23.46 26.97
CA GLU A 107 -1.13 -22.23 27.32
C GLU A 107 0.23 -22.06 26.61
N GLY A 108 0.63 -23.03 25.77
CA GLY A 108 1.92 -23.01 25.08
C GLY A 108 2.00 -22.03 23.91
N ASN A 109 3.15 -22.00 23.23
CA ASN A 109 3.35 -21.12 22.07
C ASN A 109 2.78 -21.72 20.76
N GLY A 110 2.66 -20.89 19.72
CA GLY A 110 2.04 -21.31 18.46
C GLY A 110 2.81 -22.39 17.69
N ALA A 111 4.11 -22.55 17.91
CA ALA A 111 4.89 -23.62 17.29
C ALA A 111 4.61 -24.97 17.97
N GLU A 112 4.50 -24.97 19.29
CA GLU A 112 4.09 -26.15 20.08
C GLU A 112 2.68 -26.61 19.72
N LEU A 113 1.72 -25.67 19.64
CA LEU A 113 0.34 -25.99 19.23
C LEU A 113 0.31 -26.64 17.84
N LYS A 114 1.05 -26.08 16.88
CA LYS A 114 1.10 -26.61 15.52
C LYS A 114 1.70 -28.02 15.45
N ASN A 115 2.68 -28.32 16.30
CA ASN A 115 3.26 -29.67 16.40
C ASN A 115 2.22 -30.65 16.96
N LEU A 116 1.56 -30.30 18.07
CA LEU A 116 0.50 -31.13 18.68
C LEU A 116 -0.67 -31.40 17.72
N VAL A 117 -1.15 -30.37 17.02
CA VAL A 117 -2.18 -30.51 15.98
C VAL A 117 -1.71 -31.45 14.87
N THR A 118 -0.46 -31.34 14.44
CA THR A 118 0.10 -32.20 13.39
C THR A 118 0.23 -33.65 13.85
N GLU A 119 0.69 -33.88 15.08
CA GLU A 119 0.80 -35.21 15.68
C GLU A 119 -0.56 -35.87 15.81
N LYS A 120 -1.55 -35.18 16.41
CA LYS A 120 -2.92 -35.68 16.54
C LYS A 120 -3.57 -35.93 15.18
N PHE A 121 -3.41 -35.03 14.22
CA PHE A 121 -3.93 -35.24 12.87
C PHE A 121 -3.34 -36.49 12.19
N ASN A 122 -2.03 -36.71 12.35
CA ASN A 122 -1.34 -37.85 11.77
C ASN A 122 -1.69 -39.17 12.47
N SER A 123 -2.12 -39.15 13.74
CA SER A 123 -2.57 -40.34 14.45
C SER A 123 -3.99 -40.77 14.09
N LEU A 124 -4.80 -39.89 13.46
CA LEU A 124 -6.19 -40.21 13.11
C LEU A 124 -6.28 -41.30 12.05
N ASN A 125 -7.08 -42.32 12.34
CA ASN A 125 -7.51 -43.32 11.36
C ASN A 125 -8.66 -42.80 10.47
N ASN A 126 -9.02 -43.57 9.45
CA ASN A 126 -10.06 -43.15 8.49
C ASN A 126 -11.44 -42.99 9.14
N THR A 127 -11.79 -43.81 10.12
CA THR A 127 -13.07 -43.71 10.85
C THR A 127 -13.15 -42.41 11.65
N GLU A 128 -12.07 -42.03 12.33
CA GLU A 128 -12.01 -40.76 13.09
C GLU A 128 -12.09 -39.54 12.16
N LYS A 129 -11.40 -39.57 11.01
CA LYS A 129 -11.52 -38.51 10.00
C LYS A 129 -12.96 -38.36 9.47
N VAL A 130 -13.68 -39.47 9.31
CA VAL A 130 -15.11 -39.46 8.95
C VAL A 130 -15.96 -38.83 10.05
N GLN A 131 -15.67 -39.12 11.33
CA GLN A 131 -16.37 -38.51 12.46
C GLN A 131 -16.20 -36.98 12.49
N TYR A 132 -14.99 -36.48 12.24
CA TYR A 132 -14.79 -35.02 12.11
C TYR A 132 -15.59 -34.41 10.97
N LYS A 133 -15.63 -35.06 9.80
CA LYS A 133 -16.48 -34.60 8.68
C LYS A 133 -17.97 -34.60 9.05
N GLN A 134 -18.44 -35.55 9.87
CA GLN A 134 -19.81 -35.57 10.38
C GLN A 134 -20.10 -34.39 11.32
N ILE A 135 -19.12 -33.96 12.14
CA ILE A 135 -19.25 -32.75 12.98
C ILE A 135 -19.46 -31.53 12.08
N PHE A 136 -18.66 -31.39 11.02
CA PHE A 136 -18.81 -30.30 10.06
C PHE A 136 -20.19 -30.30 9.38
N MET A 137 -20.65 -31.46 8.92
CA MET A 137 -21.98 -31.58 8.31
C MET A 137 -23.10 -31.23 9.28
N ARG A 138 -23.00 -31.60 10.56
CA ARG A 138 -23.98 -31.21 11.58
C ARG A 138 -24.10 -29.70 11.73
N ARG A 139 -22.96 -28.98 11.78
CA ARG A 139 -22.98 -27.50 11.83
C ARG A 139 -23.56 -26.87 10.56
N ILE A 140 -23.30 -27.47 9.41
CA ILE A 140 -23.92 -27.04 8.14
C ILE A 140 -25.44 -27.27 8.17
N ASP A 141 -25.91 -28.40 8.72
CA ASP A 141 -27.33 -28.70 8.87
C ASP A 141 -28.03 -27.74 9.86
N GLU A 142 -27.34 -27.29 10.90
CA GLU A 142 -27.82 -26.27 11.83
C GLU A 142 -28.01 -24.90 11.15
N LEU A 143 -27.07 -24.49 10.28
CA LEU A 143 -27.24 -23.29 9.44
C LEU A 143 -28.46 -23.43 8.52
N ARG A 144 -28.63 -24.60 7.90
CA ARG A 144 -29.76 -24.88 7.02
C ARG A 144 -31.09 -24.74 7.76
N THR A 145 -31.18 -25.31 8.96
CA THR A 145 -32.38 -25.25 9.80
C THR A 145 -32.69 -23.81 10.24
N SER A 146 -31.66 -22.97 10.35
CA SER A 146 -31.77 -21.56 10.69
C SER A 146 -32.11 -20.65 9.49
N GLY A 147 -32.38 -21.24 8.32
CA GLY A 147 -32.79 -20.52 7.11
C GLY A 147 -31.64 -20.09 6.19
N LEU A 148 -30.39 -20.50 6.49
CA LEU A 148 -29.24 -20.25 5.63
C LEU A 148 -28.81 -21.56 4.95
N ILE A 149 -29.43 -21.85 3.82
CA ILE A 149 -29.15 -23.04 3.00
C ILE A 149 -27.88 -22.81 2.15
N PRO A 150 -26.88 -23.70 2.18
CA PRO A 150 -25.72 -23.59 1.31
C PRO A 150 -26.07 -23.57 -0.18
N SER A 151 -25.48 -22.64 -0.92
CA SER A 151 -25.54 -22.60 -2.39
C SER A 151 -24.67 -23.70 -3.01
N GLY A 152 -23.62 -24.14 -2.32
CA GLY A 152 -22.84 -25.30 -2.72
C GLY A 152 -21.95 -25.84 -1.59
N ILE A 153 -21.70 -27.15 -1.61
CA ILE A 153 -20.78 -27.83 -0.69
C ILE A 153 -19.80 -28.65 -1.52
N VAL A 154 -18.52 -28.34 -1.39
CA VAL A 154 -17.44 -29.03 -2.08
C VAL A 154 -16.62 -29.76 -1.04
N GLU A 155 -16.62 -31.10 -1.11
CA GLU A 155 -15.82 -31.92 -0.22
C GLU A 155 -14.37 -31.97 -0.68
N THR A 156 -13.48 -31.60 0.23
CA THR A 156 -12.03 -31.75 0.09
C THR A 156 -11.55 -32.95 0.90
N LYS A 157 -10.26 -33.29 0.79
CA LYS A 157 -9.68 -34.48 1.44
C LYS A 157 -9.97 -34.53 2.94
N ASN A 158 -9.75 -33.41 3.63
CA ASN A 158 -9.85 -33.31 5.08
C ASN A 158 -11.02 -32.45 5.56
N GLY A 159 -11.99 -32.10 4.70
CA GLY A 159 -13.17 -31.36 5.12
C GLY A 159 -13.98 -30.79 3.97
N PHE A 160 -14.45 -29.54 4.08
CA PHE A 160 -15.45 -28.98 3.16
C PHE A 160 -15.21 -27.50 2.87
N HIS A 161 -15.43 -27.09 1.61
CA HIS A 161 -15.68 -25.70 1.26
C HIS A 161 -17.19 -25.48 1.12
N VAL A 162 -17.74 -24.59 1.93
CA VAL A 162 -19.16 -24.28 1.95
C VAL A 162 -19.37 -22.89 1.34
N TYR A 163 -20.26 -22.76 0.37
CA TYR A 163 -20.51 -21.52 -0.37
C TYR A 163 -21.93 -21.00 -0.13
N HIS A 164 -22.06 -19.69 0.04
CA HIS A 164 -23.34 -18.99 -0.02
C HIS A 164 -23.23 -17.85 -1.04
N PHE A 165 -24.00 -17.93 -2.11
CA PHE A 165 -23.99 -16.95 -3.18
C PHE A 165 -24.73 -15.68 -2.78
N LEU A 166 -24.18 -14.56 -3.23
CA LEU A 166 -24.68 -13.23 -2.94
C LEU A 166 -25.14 -12.56 -4.23
N LYS A 167 -26.16 -11.69 -4.13
CA LYS A 167 -26.62 -10.88 -5.25
C LYS A 167 -25.63 -9.74 -5.56
N GLN A 168 -25.67 -9.23 -6.80
CA GLN A 168 -24.64 -8.37 -7.45
C GLN A 168 -24.40 -6.97 -6.84
N GLU A 169 -24.93 -6.67 -5.66
CA GLU A 169 -24.83 -5.35 -5.01
C GLU A 169 -24.10 -5.42 -3.65
N THR A 170 -23.51 -6.57 -3.31
CA THR A 170 -22.81 -6.76 -2.03
C THR A 170 -21.56 -5.88 -1.94
N GLN A 171 -21.49 -5.08 -0.88
CA GLN A 171 -20.31 -4.26 -0.58
C GLN A 171 -19.26 -5.07 0.19
N LYS A 172 -17.98 -4.68 0.03
CA LYS A 172 -16.83 -5.33 0.70
C LYS A 172 -17.04 -5.54 2.20
N HIS A 173 -17.56 -4.54 2.88
CA HIS A 173 -17.77 -4.57 4.32
C HIS A 173 -18.84 -5.60 4.75
N GLN A 174 -19.87 -5.79 3.92
CA GLN A 174 -20.90 -6.81 4.14
C GLN A 174 -20.32 -8.21 3.90
N PHE A 175 -19.53 -8.39 2.83
CA PHE A 175 -18.80 -9.63 2.59
C PHE A 175 -17.92 -10.03 3.79
N GLU A 176 -17.07 -9.11 4.28
CA GLU A 176 -16.16 -9.36 5.40
C GLU A 176 -16.93 -9.73 6.69
N ALA A 177 -18.05 -9.05 6.95
CA ALA A 177 -18.89 -9.33 8.11
C ALA A 177 -19.61 -10.68 8.00
N ILE A 178 -20.15 -11.02 6.83
CA ILE A 178 -20.81 -12.31 6.58
C ILE A 178 -19.80 -13.45 6.67
N GLU A 179 -18.66 -13.35 5.99
CA GLU A 179 -17.62 -14.38 5.98
C GLU A 179 -17.08 -14.61 7.40
N GLY A 180 -16.82 -13.54 8.15
CA GLY A 180 -16.38 -13.63 9.54
C GLY A 180 -17.40 -14.34 10.45
N LEU A 181 -18.69 -14.04 10.33
CA LEU A 181 -19.76 -14.70 11.09
C LEU A 181 -19.98 -16.15 10.63
N LEU A 182 -19.87 -16.42 9.33
CA LEU A 182 -20.02 -17.75 8.76
C LEU A 182 -18.91 -18.68 9.25
N ILE A 183 -17.66 -18.20 9.26
CA ILE A 183 -16.50 -18.91 9.83
C ILE A 183 -16.72 -19.19 11.31
N TYR A 184 -17.23 -18.21 12.06
CA TYR A 184 -17.54 -18.40 13.48
C TYR A 184 -18.61 -19.47 13.70
N CYS A 185 -19.73 -19.41 12.97
CA CYS A 185 -20.83 -20.38 13.11
C CYS A 185 -20.42 -21.81 12.73
N LEU A 186 -19.49 -21.98 11.79
CA LEU A 186 -19.05 -23.29 11.33
C LEU A 186 -17.75 -23.78 11.98
N ASN A 187 -17.07 -22.93 12.75
CA ASN A 187 -15.70 -23.12 13.24
C ASN A 187 -14.69 -23.36 12.10
N GLY A 188 -14.73 -22.53 11.06
CA GLY A 188 -13.83 -22.64 9.90
C GLY A 188 -12.46 -22.00 10.09
N ASP A 189 -11.57 -22.19 9.11
CA ASP A 189 -10.23 -21.59 9.08
C ASP A 189 -10.30 -20.05 9.18
N LEU A 190 -9.78 -19.50 10.28
CA LEU A 190 -9.74 -18.06 10.53
C LEU A 190 -8.85 -17.29 9.53
N ALA A 191 -7.94 -17.97 8.82
CA ALA A 191 -7.11 -17.39 7.77
C ALA A 191 -7.86 -17.20 6.44
N VAL A 192 -9.08 -17.74 6.32
CA VAL A 192 -9.97 -17.59 5.15
C VAL A 192 -10.81 -16.33 5.31
N LYS A 193 -10.17 -15.17 5.54
CA LYS A 193 -10.86 -13.87 5.65
C LYS A 193 -10.37 -12.91 4.58
N ASN A 194 -10.29 -13.40 3.35
CA ASN A 194 -9.76 -12.61 2.25
C ASN A 194 -10.58 -12.83 0.97
N PRO A 195 -11.10 -11.77 0.35
CA PRO A 195 -12.00 -11.89 -0.78
C PRO A 195 -11.33 -12.48 -2.03
N ALA A 196 -10.00 -12.45 -2.11
CA ALA A 196 -9.22 -13.10 -3.16
C ALA A 196 -8.80 -14.56 -2.84
N ARG A 197 -9.49 -15.26 -1.93
CA ARG A 197 -9.14 -16.64 -1.57
C ARG A 197 -9.29 -17.60 -2.76
N LEU A 198 -8.26 -18.42 -2.96
CA LEU A 198 -8.28 -19.51 -3.92
C LEU A 198 -8.86 -20.77 -3.28
N LEU A 199 -9.91 -21.31 -3.89
CA LEU A 199 -10.59 -22.52 -3.44
C LEU A 199 -10.50 -23.62 -4.49
N ARG A 200 -10.68 -24.86 -4.04
CA ARG A 200 -10.54 -26.06 -4.85
C ARG A 200 -11.65 -26.18 -5.89
N VAL A 201 -11.27 -26.53 -7.11
CA VAL A 201 -12.22 -26.84 -8.17
C VAL A 201 -12.83 -28.24 -7.95
N PRO A 202 -14.17 -28.40 -7.96
CA PRO A 202 -14.80 -29.71 -7.86
C PRO A 202 -14.40 -30.67 -8.98
N LEU A 203 -14.45 -31.97 -8.68
CA LEU A 203 -14.12 -33.09 -9.59
C LEU A 203 -12.65 -33.16 -10.03
N THR A 204 -11.77 -32.30 -9.48
CA THR A 204 -10.32 -32.37 -9.66
C THR A 204 -9.67 -33.17 -8.53
N GLN A 205 -8.39 -33.51 -8.69
CA GLN A 205 -7.64 -34.27 -7.69
C GLN A 205 -6.93 -33.33 -6.70
N HIS A 206 -6.97 -33.67 -5.42
CA HIS A 206 -6.10 -33.14 -4.38
C HIS A 206 -4.83 -34.00 -4.31
N LEU A 207 -3.68 -33.42 -4.60
CA LEU A 207 -2.43 -34.14 -4.90
C LEU A 207 -1.28 -33.81 -3.93
N LYS A 208 -1.57 -33.27 -2.75
CA LYS A 208 -0.55 -32.98 -1.71
C LYS A 208 0.17 -34.23 -1.21
N ASP A 209 -0.51 -35.38 -1.26
CA ASP A 209 0.09 -36.69 -1.05
C ASP A 209 -0.07 -37.52 -2.33
N ARG A 210 1.04 -37.96 -2.91
CA ARG A 210 1.06 -38.70 -4.18
C ARG A 210 0.50 -40.11 -4.04
N ASN A 211 0.64 -40.72 -2.86
CA ASN A 211 0.25 -42.10 -2.63
C ASN A 211 -1.19 -42.22 -2.15
N ASP A 212 -1.84 -41.10 -1.86
CA ASP A 212 -3.21 -41.02 -1.38
C ASP A 212 -3.95 -39.82 -2.01
N PRO A 213 -4.16 -39.82 -3.34
CA PRO A 213 -4.90 -38.76 -4.02
C PRO A 213 -6.37 -38.80 -3.63
N PHE A 214 -6.97 -37.63 -3.43
CA PHE A 214 -8.40 -37.52 -3.13
C PHE A 214 -9.13 -36.75 -4.23
N LYS A 215 -10.19 -37.34 -4.79
CA LYS A 215 -11.04 -36.67 -5.75
C LYS A 215 -11.98 -35.72 -5.03
N ILE A 216 -11.83 -34.42 -5.30
CA ILE A 216 -12.69 -33.36 -4.75
C ILE A 216 -14.12 -33.60 -5.25
N GLN A 217 -15.09 -33.64 -4.34
CA GLN A 217 -16.48 -33.97 -4.67
C GLN A 217 -17.37 -32.73 -4.57
N LEU A 218 -18.39 -32.65 -5.43
CA LEU A 218 -19.44 -31.64 -5.33
C LEU A 218 -20.65 -32.31 -4.67
N ASN A 219 -20.76 -32.15 -3.35
CA ASN A 219 -21.77 -32.86 -2.55
C ASN A 219 -23.14 -32.20 -2.70
N GLU A 220 -23.18 -30.86 -2.66
CA GLU A 220 -24.40 -30.08 -2.88
C GLU A 220 -24.15 -28.95 -3.87
N TRP A 221 -25.14 -28.69 -4.72
CA TRP A 221 -25.08 -27.62 -5.72
C TRP A 221 -26.47 -27.05 -6.01
N ASN A 222 -26.71 -25.84 -5.48
CA ASN A 222 -27.98 -25.13 -5.55
C ASN A 222 -27.78 -23.72 -6.15
N PRO A 223 -27.47 -23.62 -7.46
CA PRO A 223 -27.04 -22.37 -8.10
C PRO A 223 -28.09 -21.25 -8.08
N LYS A 224 -29.37 -21.61 -7.92
CA LYS A 224 -30.49 -20.67 -7.84
C LYS A 224 -30.64 -20.04 -6.45
N ILE A 225 -30.03 -20.63 -5.43
CA ILE A 225 -30.05 -20.10 -4.06
C ILE A 225 -28.98 -19.03 -3.96
N SER A 226 -29.42 -17.78 -3.87
CA SER A 226 -28.56 -16.62 -3.62
C SER A 226 -29.27 -15.66 -2.69
N TYR A 227 -28.49 -14.94 -1.89
CA TYR A 227 -28.99 -14.13 -0.80
C TYR A 227 -28.65 -12.66 -0.98
N ASP A 228 -29.52 -11.81 -0.47
CA ASP A 228 -29.16 -10.43 -0.16
C ASP A 228 -28.25 -10.42 1.07
N ALA A 229 -27.19 -9.62 1.04
CA ALA A 229 -26.17 -9.60 2.08
C ALA A 229 -26.75 -9.33 3.49
N GLU A 230 -27.70 -8.40 3.59
CA GLU A 230 -28.38 -8.07 4.84
C GLU A 230 -29.21 -9.24 5.40
N SER A 231 -29.85 -10.02 4.53
CA SER A 231 -30.61 -11.20 4.93
C SER A 231 -29.70 -12.26 5.56
N VAL A 232 -28.53 -12.50 4.95
CA VAL A 232 -27.52 -13.43 5.51
C VAL A 232 -27.01 -12.94 6.86
N LEU A 233 -26.67 -11.64 6.96
CA LEU A 233 -26.21 -11.03 8.21
C LEU A 233 -27.25 -11.18 9.32
N SER A 234 -28.53 -10.96 9.01
CA SER A 234 -29.62 -11.10 9.97
C SER A 234 -29.73 -12.54 10.48
N ILE A 235 -29.69 -13.53 9.59
CA ILE A 235 -29.77 -14.94 9.95
C ILE A 235 -28.58 -15.35 10.82
N LEU A 236 -27.34 -15.08 10.37
CA LEU A 236 -26.12 -15.43 11.12
C LEU A 236 -26.08 -14.76 12.51
N ARG A 237 -26.47 -13.49 12.61
CA ARG A 237 -26.58 -12.80 13.91
C ARG A 237 -27.65 -13.44 14.81
N GLY A 238 -28.75 -13.90 14.23
CA GLY A 238 -29.79 -14.66 14.94
C GLY A 238 -29.25 -15.95 15.53
N ILE A 239 -28.51 -16.74 14.74
CA ILE A 239 -27.88 -17.99 15.17
C ILE A 239 -26.89 -17.73 16.31
N VAL A 240 -26.02 -16.73 16.16
CA VAL A 240 -25.06 -16.33 17.20
C VAL A 240 -25.77 -15.85 18.46
N ALA A 241 -26.94 -15.20 18.35
CA ALA A 241 -27.73 -14.77 19.50
C ALA A 241 -28.45 -15.95 20.20
N GLN A 242 -28.93 -16.94 19.45
CA GLN A 242 -29.63 -18.12 19.98
C GLN A 242 -28.68 -19.12 20.65
N ASN A 243 -27.47 -19.29 20.12
CA ASN A 243 -26.43 -20.17 20.69
C ASN A 243 -25.76 -19.57 21.95
N ASN A 244 -26.13 -18.37 22.37
CA ASN A 244 -25.57 -17.69 23.54
C ASN A 244 -26.40 -17.94 24.83
N LYS A 245 -26.37 -19.18 25.34
CA LYS A 245 -26.14 -19.40 26.78
C LYS A 245 -24.63 -19.33 26.96
N GLU A 246 -24.13 -18.31 27.65
CA GLU A 246 -22.77 -18.20 28.20
C GLU A 246 -21.63 -18.76 27.32
N SER A 247 -21.05 -17.97 26.42
CA SER A 247 -19.59 -17.71 26.36
C SER A 247 -19.12 -17.11 25.01
N LEU A 248 -18.24 -16.11 25.13
CA LEU A 248 -17.13 -15.78 24.21
C LEU A 248 -17.46 -15.23 22.79
N LEU A 249 -17.88 -13.96 22.73
CA LEU A 249 -17.34 -13.03 21.73
C LEU A 249 -16.30 -12.14 22.40
N CYS A 250 -15.09 -12.66 22.55
CA CYS A 250 -13.90 -11.86 22.83
C CYS A 250 -12.82 -12.24 21.83
N VAL A 251 -12.36 -11.21 21.13
CA VAL A 251 -11.19 -11.19 20.25
C VAL A 251 -10.02 -11.74 21.05
N ASN A 252 -9.49 -12.90 20.68
CA ASN A 252 -8.34 -13.46 21.39
C ASN A 252 -7.07 -12.70 21.03
N ASP A 253 -6.49 -12.13 22.08
CA ASP A 253 -5.14 -11.64 22.19
C ASP A 253 -4.14 -12.75 21.83
N ARG A 254 -3.48 -12.61 20.68
CA ARG A 254 -2.08 -13.03 20.54
C ARG A 254 -1.24 -11.82 20.16
N LYS A 255 -1.10 -10.89 21.11
CA LYS A 255 0.05 -9.97 21.23
C LYS A 255 0.00 -9.30 22.61
N LYS A 256 1.09 -9.46 23.37
CA LYS A 256 1.44 -8.61 24.52
C LYS A 256 1.17 -7.13 24.17
N PRO A 257 0.84 -6.27 25.16
CA PRO A 257 0.55 -4.86 24.92
C PRO A 257 1.80 -4.15 24.39
N LEU A 258 1.89 -4.05 23.07
CA LEU A 258 2.71 -3.07 22.39
C LEU A 258 1.78 -1.93 22.06
N TYR A 259 2.06 -0.77 22.65
CA TYR A 259 1.50 0.51 22.21
C TYR A 259 1.53 0.55 20.67
N ASN A 260 0.36 0.45 20.03
CA ASN A 260 0.29 0.60 18.58
C ASN A 260 -0.99 1.31 18.12
N THR A 261 -0.74 2.55 17.74
CA THR A 261 -1.36 3.35 16.70
C THR A 261 -1.70 2.55 15.43
N LYS A 262 -2.85 1.85 15.40
CA LYS A 262 -3.50 1.46 14.14
C LYS A 262 -4.94 1.91 14.13
N GLU A 263 -5.24 2.75 13.14
CA GLU A 263 -6.57 3.22 12.81
C GLU A 263 -7.54 2.06 12.54
N LEU A 264 -8.76 2.24 13.02
CA LEU A 264 -9.93 1.41 12.71
C LEU A 264 -10.15 1.38 11.18
N SER A 265 -10.29 0.18 10.62
CA SER A 265 -10.77 0.02 9.24
C SER A 265 -12.23 0.47 9.12
N LYS A 266 -12.51 1.29 8.10
CA LYS A 266 -13.82 1.88 7.75
C LYS A 266 -14.87 0.85 7.25
N ALA A 267 -14.80 -0.43 7.64
CA ALA A 267 -15.66 -1.49 7.12
C ALA A 267 -16.41 -2.29 8.21
N GLY A 268 -16.41 -1.84 9.45
CA GLY A 268 -17.43 -2.22 10.41
C GLY A 268 -18.19 -0.96 10.79
N GLY A 269 -19.47 -0.85 10.45
CA GLY A 269 -20.33 0.03 11.23
C GLY A 269 -20.07 -0.27 12.70
N ILE A 270 -19.89 0.78 13.51
CA ILE A 270 -19.60 0.66 14.95
C ILE A 270 -20.56 -0.41 15.50
N PRO A 271 -20.07 -1.51 16.10
CA PRO A 271 -20.95 -2.55 16.62
C PRO A 271 -22.02 -1.86 17.49
N SER A 272 -23.29 -2.07 17.15
CA SER A 272 -24.41 -1.49 17.88
C SER A 272 -24.22 -1.78 19.35
N ARG A 273 -23.98 -0.72 20.15
CA ARG A 273 -23.75 -0.79 21.60
C ARG A 273 -25.05 -1.26 22.28
N ARG A 274 -25.39 -2.55 22.24
CA ARG A 274 -26.30 -3.15 23.24
C ARG A 274 -25.57 -3.05 24.59
N GLY A 275 -26.04 -2.42 25.65
CA GLY A 275 -27.27 -1.68 25.90
C GLY A 275 -27.35 -1.41 27.40
N ILE A 276 -26.26 -0.94 28.02
CA ILE A 276 -26.33 -0.45 29.41
C ILE A 276 -26.93 0.95 29.32
N ASP A 277 -28.16 1.09 29.80
CA ASP A 277 -28.79 2.39 29.95
C ASP A 277 -28.23 3.10 31.18
N TYR A 278 -27.20 3.91 30.96
CA TYR A 278 -26.56 4.69 32.01
C TYR A 278 -27.45 5.77 32.61
N SER A 279 -28.53 6.16 31.92
CA SER A 279 -29.46 7.16 32.43
C SER A 279 -30.27 6.64 33.63
N LEU A 280 -30.42 5.31 33.73
CA LEU A 280 -31.13 4.62 34.82
C LEU A 280 -30.18 4.13 35.93
N MET A 281 -28.86 4.27 35.74
CA MET A 281 -27.86 3.78 36.70
C MET A 281 -27.74 4.75 37.87
N MET A 282 -28.42 4.51 38.99
CA MET A 282 -28.43 5.39 40.18
C MET A 282 -27.10 5.37 40.97
N ILE A 283 -25.98 5.60 40.28
CA ILE A 283 -24.63 5.58 40.83
C ILE A 283 -23.98 6.94 40.54
N GLY A 284 -23.80 7.73 41.58
CA GLY A 284 -23.09 9.01 41.53
C GLY A 284 -23.55 9.93 40.41
N ASN A 285 -22.59 10.37 39.60
CA ASN A 285 -22.81 11.31 38.48
C ASN A 285 -23.05 10.61 37.14
N ILE A 286 -23.08 9.27 37.09
CA ILE A 286 -23.18 8.50 35.84
C ILE A 286 -24.43 8.86 35.02
N PRO A 287 -25.63 9.02 35.59
CA PRO A 287 -26.81 9.46 34.84
C PRO A 287 -26.61 10.81 34.16
N LEU A 288 -26.02 11.78 34.86
CA LEU A 288 -25.77 13.11 34.31
C LEU A 288 -24.72 13.07 33.20
N ILE A 289 -23.63 12.31 33.40
CA ILE A 289 -22.62 12.10 32.37
C ILE A 289 -23.25 11.47 31.13
N SER A 290 -24.11 10.46 31.29
CA SER A 290 -24.76 9.75 30.17
C SER A 290 -25.60 10.63 29.24
N GLN A 291 -26.07 11.78 29.74
CA GLN A 291 -26.83 12.76 28.95
C GLN A 291 -25.93 13.60 28.01
N GLY A 292 -24.61 13.39 28.04
CA GLY A 292 -23.65 14.12 27.23
C GLY A 292 -23.66 15.62 27.57
N PHE A 293 -23.50 16.48 26.56
CA PHE A 293 -23.47 17.94 26.74
C PHE A 293 -24.72 18.51 27.45
N LYS A 294 -25.88 17.84 27.38
CA LYS A 294 -27.10 18.30 28.08
C LYS A 294 -26.98 18.23 29.60
N GLY A 295 -26.30 17.21 30.13
CA GLY A 295 -26.09 17.03 31.58
C GLY A 295 -24.88 17.81 32.11
N LEU A 296 -24.06 18.39 31.22
CA LEU A 296 -22.80 19.03 31.57
C LEU A 296 -22.95 20.25 32.52
N PRO A 297 -23.91 21.17 32.35
CA PRO A 297 -24.06 22.32 33.24
C PRO A 297 -24.34 21.92 34.69
N GLU A 298 -25.24 20.96 34.90
CA GLU A 298 -25.57 20.44 36.23
C GLU A 298 -24.42 19.61 36.81
N LEU A 299 -23.71 18.85 35.98
CA LEU A 299 -22.50 18.14 36.40
C LEU A 299 -21.40 19.10 36.89
N LYS A 300 -21.15 20.20 36.16
CA LYS A 300 -20.19 21.25 36.57
C LYS A 300 -20.53 21.82 37.94
N LYS A 301 -21.82 22.13 38.17
CA LYS A 301 -22.31 22.63 39.46
C LYS A 301 -22.09 21.63 40.59
N ARG A 302 -22.39 20.34 40.37
CA ARG A 302 -22.18 19.29 41.37
C ARG A 302 -20.70 19.07 41.73
N LEU A 303 -19.82 19.23 40.74
CA LEU A 303 -18.37 19.13 40.92
C LEU A 303 -17.73 20.46 41.38
N GLY A 304 -18.52 21.50 41.62
CA GLY A 304 -18.01 22.83 42.00
C GLY A 304 -17.11 23.49 40.95
N LEU A 305 -17.21 23.06 39.68
CA LEU A 305 -16.42 23.56 38.55
C LEU A 305 -17.06 24.79 37.89
N ASP A 306 -18.32 25.07 38.21
CA ASP A 306 -19.07 26.24 37.73
C ASP A 306 -18.54 27.58 38.26
N LYS A 307 -17.82 27.55 39.39
CA LYS A 307 -17.22 28.72 40.03
C LYS A 307 -15.76 28.95 39.63
N GLN A 308 -15.19 28.15 38.72
CA GLN A 308 -13.82 28.35 38.26
C GLN A 308 -13.75 29.61 37.36
N PRO A 309 -13.05 30.67 37.79
CA PRO A 309 -13.15 31.98 37.14
C PRO A 309 -12.31 32.13 35.87
N GLU A 310 -11.42 31.19 35.54
CA GLU A 310 -10.45 31.34 34.45
C GLU A 310 -10.38 30.11 33.53
N LEU A 311 -10.19 30.35 32.22
CA LEU A 311 -9.90 29.32 31.23
C LEU A 311 -8.52 28.70 31.54
N CYS A 312 -8.45 27.38 31.59
CA CYS A 312 -7.20 26.65 31.71
C CYS A 312 -6.57 26.51 30.33
N TYR A 313 -5.54 27.31 30.06
CA TYR A 313 -4.79 27.28 28.81
C TYR A 313 -3.72 26.18 28.85
N ILE A 314 -3.84 25.18 27.99
CA ILE A 314 -2.93 24.03 27.96
C ILE A 314 -2.48 23.76 26.52
N ASP A 315 -1.18 23.46 26.35
CA ASP A 315 -0.60 22.95 25.09
C ASP A 315 -1.28 21.62 24.71
N ARG A 316 -1.56 21.43 23.41
CA ARG A 316 -2.31 20.27 22.89
C ARG A 316 -1.77 18.92 23.36
N ASP A 317 -0.45 18.75 23.40
CA ASP A 317 0.17 17.48 23.83
C ASP A 317 -0.01 17.23 25.34
N ASP A 318 -0.20 18.32 26.11
CA ASP A 318 -0.34 18.31 27.55
C ASP A 318 -1.80 18.17 28.01
N ILE A 319 -2.80 18.52 27.19
CA ILE A 319 -4.23 18.36 27.53
C ILE A 319 -4.54 16.90 27.89
N ARG A 320 -4.06 15.94 27.09
CA ARG A 320 -4.33 14.52 27.33
C ARG A 320 -3.68 14.02 28.62
N GLN A 321 -2.50 14.53 28.97
CA GLN A 321 -1.85 14.20 30.22
C GLN A 321 -2.59 14.83 31.39
N TYR A 322 -2.96 16.11 31.29
CA TYR A 322 -3.74 16.85 32.28
C TYR A 322 -5.06 16.17 32.62
N LEU A 323 -5.81 15.73 31.59
CA LEU A 323 -7.09 15.03 31.79
C LEU A 323 -6.89 13.72 32.57
N LYS A 324 -5.82 12.96 32.31
CA LYS A 324 -5.56 11.68 33.00
C LYS A 324 -5.23 11.85 34.49
N LYS A 325 -4.83 13.04 34.93
CA LYS A 325 -4.57 13.34 36.35
C LYS A 325 -5.85 13.61 37.15
N GLN A 326 -6.97 13.86 36.48
CA GLN A 326 -8.22 14.19 37.14
C GLN A 326 -8.74 12.98 37.92
N ASN A 327 -9.26 13.23 39.13
CA ASN A 327 -9.71 12.18 40.03
C ASN A 327 -11.01 11.53 39.51
N LEU A 328 -10.90 10.28 39.04
CA LEU A 328 -12.02 9.53 38.48
C LEU A 328 -13.14 9.24 39.49
N LYS A 329 -12.82 9.04 40.78
CA LYS A 329 -13.84 8.78 41.81
C LYS A 329 -14.72 10.01 42.01
N TYR A 330 -14.08 11.18 42.08
CA TYR A 330 -14.77 12.45 42.22
C TYR A 330 -15.66 12.73 41.01
N LEU A 331 -15.14 12.54 39.78
CA LEU A 331 -15.92 12.69 38.55
C LEU A 331 -17.15 11.78 38.51
N LEU A 332 -16.96 10.49 38.81
CA LEU A 332 -18.03 9.49 38.74
C LEU A 332 -18.99 9.56 39.94
N GLY A 333 -18.60 10.20 41.04
CA GLY A 333 -19.40 10.28 42.27
C GLY A 333 -19.48 8.94 43.01
N VAL A 334 -18.39 8.18 43.06
CA VAL A 334 -18.30 6.87 43.74
C VAL A 334 -17.37 6.94 44.94
N GLU A 335 -17.81 6.38 46.08
CA GLU A 335 -17.04 6.41 47.34
C GLU A 335 -16.09 5.22 47.49
N SER A 336 -16.44 4.07 46.92
CA SER A 336 -15.66 2.83 47.02
C SER A 336 -14.66 2.67 45.86
N ASP A 337 -13.50 2.11 46.17
CA ASP A 337 -12.46 1.74 45.22
C ASP A 337 -12.86 0.53 44.37
N ARG A 338 -13.74 -0.32 44.90
CA ARG A 338 -14.24 -1.54 44.25
C ARG A 338 -15.76 -1.53 44.19
N PHE A 339 -16.30 -1.83 43.02
CA PHE A 339 -17.74 -1.84 42.77
C PHE A 339 -18.07 -2.73 41.57
N PHE A 340 -19.35 -2.93 41.29
CA PHE A 340 -19.78 -3.61 40.06
C PHE A 340 -19.23 -2.88 38.84
N CYS A 341 -18.80 -3.63 37.83
CA CYS A 341 -18.26 -2.97 36.65
C CYS A 341 -19.32 -2.12 35.95
N LEU A 342 -18.94 -0.90 35.57
CA LEU A 342 -19.82 0.03 34.84
C LEU A 342 -20.09 -0.41 33.40
N PHE A 343 -19.25 -1.30 32.86
CA PHE A 343 -19.24 -1.60 31.43
C PHE A 343 -19.58 -3.05 31.11
N HIS A 344 -19.80 -3.88 32.13
CA HIS A 344 -20.32 -5.24 31.99
C HIS A 344 -21.15 -5.61 33.22
N ASN A 345 -22.20 -6.42 33.03
CA ASN A 345 -22.98 -6.96 34.14
C ASN A 345 -22.23 -8.16 34.75
N SER A 346 -21.53 -7.97 35.87
CA SER A 346 -20.94 -9.08 36.64
C SER A 346 -21.95 -9.67 37.63
N SER A 347 -21.89 -10.99 37.83
CA SER A 347 -22.43 -11.65 39.02
C SER A 347 -21.58 -11.40 40.28
N ASN A 348 -20.34 -10.94 40.13
CA ASN A 348 -19.44 -10.59 41.23
C ASN A 348 -19.47 -9.08 41.55
N SER A 349 -19.66 -8.72 42.82
CA SER A 349 -19.85 -7.34 43.31
C SER A 349 -18.60 -6.46 43.33
N SER A 350 -17.42 -7.02 43.07
CA SER A 350 -16.13 -6.31 43.09
C SER A 350 -15.34 -6.43 41.80
N SER A 351 -16.03 -6.43 40.64
CA SER A 351 -15.39 -6.64 39.34
C SER A 351 -14.73 -5.39 38.76
N GLY A 352 -15.17 -4.18 39.13
CA GLY A 352 -14.59 -2.90 38.71
C GLY A 352 -13.78 -2.23 39.83
N THR A 353 -12.64 -1.64 39.46
CA THR A 353 -11.74 -0.93 40.39
C THR A 353 -11.24 0.38 39.77
N ILE A 354 -11.21 1.46 40.55
CA ILE A 354 -10.50 2.70 40.19
C ILE A 354 -9.20 2.76 40.98
N TYR A 355 -8.07 2.96 40.30
CA TYR A 355 -6.77 3.01 40.96
C TYR A 355 -5.84 4.06 40.35
N PRO A 356 -4.96 4.67 41.17
CA PRO A 356 -3.91 5.56 40.68
C PRO A 356 -2.71 4.77 40.14
N HIS A 357 -2.06 5.30 39.10
CA HIS A 357 -0.79 4.81 38.58
C HIS A 357 0.11 6.02 38.27
N GLY A 358 1.06 6.30 39.16
CA GLY A 358 1.78 7.58 39.17
C GLY A 358 0.84 8.71 39.58
N ASP A 359 0.81 9.80 38.80
CA ASP A 359 -0.08 10.95 38.98
C ASP A 359 -1.39 10.84 38.19
N LYS A 360 -1.70 9.65 37.65
CA LYS A 360 -2.84 9.40 36.75
C LYS A 360 -3.82 8.40 37.34
N TYR A 361 -5.09 8.50 36.93
CA TYR A 361 -6.14 7.58 37.34
C TYR A 361 -6.61 6.68 36.20
N PHE A 362 -6.87 5.41 36.53
CA PHE A 362 -7.39 4.41 35.61
C PHE A 362 -8.55 3.63 36.24
N TYR A 363 -9.44 3.16 35.37
CA TYR A 363 -10.50 2.21 35.70
C TYR A 363 -10.14 0.85 35.10
N LYS A 364 -10.22 -0.22 35.90
CA LYS A 364 -10.00 -1.59 35.43
C LYS A 364 -11.12 -2.51 35.89
N CYS A 365 -11.54 -3.36 34.99
CA CYS A 365 -12.32 -4.53 35.31
C CYS A 365 -11.42 -5.76 35.48
N HIS A 366 -11.64 -6.55 36.53
CA HIS A 366 -10.90 -7.78 36.85
C HIS A 366 -11.57 -9.06 36.31
N SER A 367 -12.78 -8.96 35.75
CA SER A 367 -13.41 -10.08 35.04
C SER A 367 -12.62 -10.45 33.77
N SER A 368 -12.27 -11.73 33.64
CA SER A 368 -11.62 -12.30 32.46
C SER A 368 -12.42 -12.09 31.18
N ASN A 369 -13.74 -11.91 31.30
CA ASN A 369 -14.67 -11.76 30.17
C ASN A 369 -14.98 -10.29 29.81
N CYS A 370 -14.33 -9.31 30.44
CA CYS A 370 -14.60 -7.90 30.20
C CYS A 370 -13.44 -7.16 29.52
N GLY A 371 -12.20 -7.41 29.95
CA GLY A 371 -11.00 -6.77 29.37
C GLY A 371 -10.93 -5.25 29.52
N VAL A 372 -11.85 -4.63 30.27
CA VAL A 372 -11.90 -3.16 30.38
C VAL A 372 -10.74 -2.63 31.20
N HIS A 373 -9.97 -1.74 30.58
CA HIS A 373 -8.92 -0.94 31.18
C HIS A 373 -8.92 0.44 30.53
N TYR A 374 -9.44 1.45 31.21
CA TYR A 374 -9.77 2.74 30.62
C TYR A 374 -9.20 3.93 31.40
N ASP A 375 -8.80 4.96 30.66
CA ASP A 375 -8.58 6.30 31.18
C ASP A 375 -9.87 7.14 31.15
N ILE A 376 -9.80 8.37 31.68
CA ILE A 376 -10.94 9.30 31.74
C ILE A 376 -11.62 9.53 30.38
N ILE A 377 -10.87 9.54 29.28
CA ILE A 377 -11.41 9.85 27.95
C ILE A 377 -12.27 8.67 27.48
N GLN A 378 -11.75 7.46 27.65
CA GLN A 378 -12.46 6.23 27.29
C GLN A 378 -13.69 6.00 28.18
N ILE A 379 -13.62 6.36 29.47
CA ILE A 379 -14.78 6.30 30.39
C ILE A 379 -15.91 7.22 29.88
N ILE A 380 -15.59 8.49 29.60
CA ILE A 380 -16.57 9.45 29.08
C ILE A 380 -17.11 8.99 27.73
N GLU A 381 -16.28 8.51 26.81
CA GLU A 381 -16.72 7.98 25.51
C GLU A 381 -17.75 6.86 25.66
N ARG A 382 -17.56 6.00 26.66
CA ARG A 382 -18.45 4.85 26.91
C ARG A 382 -19.75 5.26 27.59
N LEU A 383 -19.67 6.11 28.62
CA LEU A 383 -20.85 6.57 29.38
C LEU A 383 -21.75 7.51 28.56
N THR A 384 -21.17 8.48 27.84
CA THR A 384 -21.91 9.46 27.02
C THR A 384 -22.37 8.90 25.68
N ARG A 385 -21.73 7.81 25.22
CA ARG A 385 -21.85 7.27 23.86
C ARG A 385 -21.46 8.23 22.74
N LEU A 386 -20.76 9.31 23.05
CA LEU A 386 -20.19 10.22 22.07
C LEU A 386 -18.97 9.58 21.36
N PRO A 387 -18.66 9.96 20.12
CA PRO A 387 -17.37 9.66 19.51
C PRO A 387 -16.20 10.17 20.37
N ILE A 388 -15.04 9.52 20.29
CA ILE A 388 -13.88 9.85 21.14
C ILE A 388 -13.44 11.32 21.05
N HIS A 389 -13.53 11.96 19.88
CA HIS A 389 -13.20 13.38 19.71
C HIS A 389 -14.22 14.29 20.42
N LYS A 390 -15.52 13.97 20.35
CA LYS A 390 -16.55 14.71 21.12
C LYS A 390 -16.46 14.46 22.62
N SER A 391 -15.98 13.29 23.03
CA SER A 391 -15.72 12.98 24.43
C SER A 391 -14.53 13.77 24.97
N PHE A 392 -13.53 14.02 24.13
CA PHE A 392 -12.43 14.92 24.42
C PHE A 392 -12.90 16.37 24.51
N ASP A 393 -13.74 16.84 23.58
CA ASP A 393 -14.36 18.18 23.62
C ASP A 393 -15.21 18.36 24.89
N TYR A 394 -16.02 17.36 25.25
CA TYR A 394 -16.81 17.33 26.49
C TYR A 394 -15.92 17.52 27.72
N LEU A 395 -14.78 16.83 27.78
CA LEU A 395 -13.82 16.96 28.88
C LEU A 395 -13.13 18.33 28.89
N LYS A 396 -12.79 18.88 27.72
CA LYS A 396 -12.28 20.26 27.62
C LYS A 396 -13.30 21.25 28.18
N GLU A 397 -14.57 21.11 27.82
CA GLU A 397 -15.61 22.01 28.32
C GLU A 397 -15.84 21.81 29.82
N LEU A 398 -15.90 20.56 30.32
CA LEU A 398 -16.07 20.25 31.74
C LEU A 398 -15.03 20.93 32.63
N TYR A 399 -13.75 20.85 32.22
CA TYR A 399 -12.62 21.41 32.96
C TYR A 399 -12.17 22.79 32.47
N ASN A 400 -13.00 23.46 31.65
CA ASN A 400 -12.75 24.79 31.11
C ASN A 400 -11.36 24.95 30.41
N ILE A 401 -10.98 23.96 29.58
CA ILE A 401 -9.68 23.90 28.90
C ILE A 401 -9.75 24.54 27.51
N ALA A 402 -8.94 25.59 27.29
CA ALA A 402 -8.66 26.13 25.96
C ALA A 402 -7.34 25.58 25.41
N GLU A 403 -7.34 25.17 24.15
CA GLU A 403 -6.13 24.76 23.43
C GLU A 403 -5.41 26.00 22.90
N VAL A 404 -4.17 26.21 23.33
CA VAL A 404 -3.34 27.31 22.82
C VAL A 404 -2.64 26.84 21.56
N LYS A 405 -3.03 27.39 20.40
CA LYS A 405 -2.21 27.33 19.18
C LYS A 405 -1.60 28.70 18.94
N THR A 406 -0.34 28.74 18.54
CA THR A 406 0.27 30.00 18.11
C THR A 406 -0.34 30.46 16.78
N GLU A 407 -0.34 31.76 16.52
CA GLU A 407 -0.81 32.31 15.24
C GLU A 407 -0.07 31.68 14.04
N TRP A 408 1.25 31.50 14.19
CA TRP A 408 2.07 30.79 13.22
C TRP A 408 1.60 29.35 12.97
N GLN A 409 1.31 28.57 14.01
CA GLN A 409 0.80 27.19 13.84
C GLN A 409 -0.49 27.15 13.05
N GLN A 410 -1.43 28.04 13.37
CA GLN A 410 -2.71 28.11 12.67
C GLN A 410 -2.52 28.49 11.20
N ASP A 411 -1.61 29.43 10.93
CA ASP A 411 -1.29 29.83 9.57
C ASP A 411 -0.65 28.71 8.75
N GLN A 412 0.31 28.00 9.35
CA GLN A 412 0.94 26.85 8.71
C GLN A 412 -0.03 25.69 8.48
N GLU A 413 -0.98 25.43 9.39
CA GLU A 413 -2.05 24.44 9.16
C GLU A 413 -2.89 24.82 7.94
N ARG A 414 -3.31 26.10 7.83
CA ARG A 414 -4.09 26.61 6.68
C ARG A 414 -3.32 26.48 5.37
N LEU A 415 -2.03 26.83 5.36
CA LEU A 415 -1.15 26.69 4.20
C LEU A 415 -1.13 25.24 3.70
N ILE A 416 -0.90 24.29 4.60
CA ILE A 416 -0.82 22.87 4.24
C ILE A 416 -2.18 22.36 3.77
N ASP A 417 -3.27 22.73 4.45
CA ASP A 417 -4.65 22.37 4.06
C ASP A 417 -4.94 22.82 2.63
N PHE A 418 -4.70 24.11 2.34
CA PHE A 418 -4.90 24.70 1.02
C PHE A 418 -4.05 23.99 -0.05
N ASN A 419 -2.77 23.77 0.20
CA ASN A 419 -1.89 23.07 -0.73
C ASN A 419 -2.39 21.65 -1.02
N THR A 420 -2.77 20.87 0.00
CA THR A 420 -3.22 19.48 -0.18
C THR A 420 -4.53 19.37 -0.94
N GLU A 421 -5.46 20.31 -0.72
CA GLU A 421 -6.69 20.43 -1.48
C GLU A 421 -6.39 20.80 -2.93
N PHE A 422 -5.58 21.85 -3.15
CA PHE A 422 -5.20 22.33 -4.48
C PHE A 422 -4.50 21.25 -5.31
N LEU A 423 -3.49 20.58 -4.74
CA LEU A 423 -2.79 19.46 -5.38
C LEU A 423 -3.73 18.32 -5.77
N SER A 424 -4.79 18.09 -4.99
CA SER A 424 -5.77 17.04 -5.30
C SER A 424 -6.59 17.35 -6.54
N ARG A 425 -6.75 18.63 -6.92
CA ARG A 425 -7.45 19.05 -8.15
C ARG A 425 -6.77 18.56 -9.41
N PHE A 426 -5.44 18.40 -9.43
CA PHE A 426 -4.70 17.82 -10.56
C PHE A 426 -5.18 16.40 -10.94
N LYS A 427 -5.98 15.71 -10.11
CA LYS A 427 -6.58 14.41 -10.45
C LYS A 427 -7.82 14.49 -11.34
N TYR A 428 -8.55 15.60 -11.33
CA TYR A 428 -9.88 15.68 -11.95
C TYR A 428 -10.19 17.02 -12.64
N ASP A 429 -9.50 18.10 -12.29
CA ASP A 429 -9.69 19.44 -12.88
C ASP A 429 -9.01 19.51 -14.25
N ILE A 430 -9.80 19.56 -15.31
CA ILE A 430 -9.31 19.52 -16.70
C ILE A 430 -8.60 20.83 -17.05
N GLU A 431 -9.16 21.99 -16.68
CA GLU A 431 -8.60 23.31 -17.00
C GLU A 431 -7.22 23.49 -16.35
N LEU A 432 -7.09 23.10 -15.07
CA LEU A 432 -5.81 23.14 -14.36
C LEU A 432 -4.75 22.26 -15.05
N ARG A 433 -5.16 21.08 -15.51
CA ARG A 433 -4.28 20.13 -16.20
C ARG A 433 -3.87 20.62 -17.59
N GLU A 434 -4.73 21.37 -18.27
CA GLU A 434 -4.45 22.01 -19.55
C GLU A 434 -3.55 23.24 -19.38
N LEU A 435 -3.66 23.96 -18.26
CA LEU A 435 -2.79 25.10 -17.93
C LEU A 435 -1.36 24.67 -17.60
N TYR A 436 -1.20 23.51 -16.94
CA TYR A 436 0.10 22.97 -16.54
C TYR A 436 0.34 21.54 -17.07
N PRO A 437 0.45 21.34 -18.39
CA PRO A 437 0.48 20.03 -19.02
C PRO A 437 1.74 19.21 -18.69
N PHE A 438 2.92 19.84 -18.61
CA PHE A 438 4.17 19.12 -18.31
C PHE A 438 4.25 18.74 -16.83
N LEU A 439 3.83 19.63 -15.93
CA LEU A 439 3.72 19.38 -14.51
C LEU A 439 2.70 18.27 -14.23
N THR A 440 1.53 18.32 -14.87
CA THR A 440 0.51 17.27 -14.78
C THR A 440 1.06 15.92 -15.19
N LYS A 441 1.77 15.86 -16.33
CA LYS A 441 2.43 14.64 -16.80
C LYS A 441 3.43 14.09 -15.78
N PHE A 442 4.16 14.96 -15.07
CA PHE A 442 5.05 14.54 -14.00
C PHE A 442 4.30 14.02 -12.76
N LEU A 443 3.28 14.74 -12.30
CA LEU A 443 2.48 14.37 -11.13
C LEU A 443 1.70 13.06 -11.34
N ASP A 444 1.24 12.79 -12.58
CA ASP A 444 0.58 11.55 -13.00
C ASP A 444 1.54 10.34 -12.99
N THR A 445 2.85 10.58 -12.91
CA THR A 445 3.81 9.47 -12.77
C THR A 445 3.51 8.70 -11.49
N LYS A 446 3.32 7.38 -11.63
CA LYS A 446 2.83 6.48 -10.57
C LYS A 446 3.38 6.82 -9.18
N GLY A 447 2.52 7.32 -8.30
CA GLY A 447 2.82 7.61 -6.89
C GLY A 447 3.55 8.94 -6.62
N THR A 448 3.76 9.81 -7.61
CA THR A 448 4.42 11.12 -7.40
C THR A 448 3.50 12.11 -6.69
N LEU A 449 2.29 12.36 -7.19
CA LEU A 449 1.33 13.25 -6.53
C LEU A 449 0.99 12.79 -5.10
N GLY A 450 0.81 11.47 -4.92
CA GLY A 450 0.57 10.88 -3.60
C GLY A 450 1.72 11.12 -2.63
N LEU A 451 2.97 11.01 -3.10
CA LEU A 451 4.16 11.29 -2.28
C LEU A 451 4.19 12.77 -1.85
N LEU A 452 3.92 13.71 -2.76
CA LEU A 452 3.91 15.14 -2.44
C LEU A 452 2.87 15.48 -1.36
N ILE A 453 1.65 14.97 -1.49
CA ILE A 453 0.58 15.14 -0.48
C ILE A 453 0.99 14.49 0.86
N GLN A 454 1.62 13.31 0.82
CA GLN A 454 2.09 12.65 2.05
C GLN A 454 3.19 13.43 2.77
N ILE A 455 4.08 14.11 2.03
CA ILE A 455 5.10 15.00 2.62
C ILE A 455 4.42 16.15 3.37
N HIS A 456 3.37 16.74 2.80
CA HIS A 456 2.55 17.78 3.44
C HIS A 456 1.88 17.27 4.73
N GLU A 457 1.29 16.06 4.70
CA GLU A 457 0.70 15.43 5.90
C GLU A 457 1.73 15.17 7.01
N VAL A 458 2.95 14.77 6.64
CA VAL A 458 4.05 14.61 7.61
C VAL A 458 4.41 15.96 8.22
N ALA A 459 4.51 17.02 7.42
CA ALA A 459 4.77 18.38 7.92
C ALA A 459 3.70 18.81 8.92
N ARG A 460 2.41 18.60 8.61
CA ARG A 460 1.29 18.93 9.50
C ARG A 460 1.41 18.24 10.85
N ARG A 461 1.76 16.95 10.87
CA ARG A 461 1.97 16.17 12.11
C ARG A 461 3.12 16.68 12.98
N LYS A 462 4.08 17.42 12.40
CA LYS A 462 5.25 17.95 13.11
C LYS A 462 5.07 19.38 13.62
N LEU A 463 4.07 20.13 13.15
CA LEU A 463 3.82 21.53 13.57
C LEU A 463 3.80 21.77 15.09
N PRO A 464 3.21 20.90 15.93
CA PRO A 464 3.26 21.08 17.39
C PRO A 464 4.69 21.12 17.95
N GLN A 465 5.58 20.29 17.39
CA GLN A 465 6.98 20.22 17.80
C GLN A 465 7.79 21.42 17.25
N LEU A 466 7.50 21.83 16.02
CA LEU A 466 8.20 22.94 15.35
C LEU A 466 7.86 24.30 15.96
N ALA A 467 6.64 24.49 16.47
CA ALA A 467 6.24 25.76 17.08
C ALA A 467 7.03 26.14 18.34
N LYS A 468 7.72 25.16 18.94
CA LYS A 468 8.60 25.37 20.10
C LYS A 468 10.00 25.84 19.67
N VAL A 469 10.32 25.73 18.37
CA VAL A 469 11.60 26.13 17.78
C VAL A 469 11.51 27.58 17.32
N LYS A 470 12.37 28.45 17.87
CA LYS A 470 12.43 29.86 17.46
C LYS A 470 13.05 30.00 16.06
N GLY A 471 12.55 30.96 15.28
CA GLY A 471 13.13 31.34 13.98
C GLY A 471 12.67 30.53 12.76
N MET A 472 11.58 29.76 12.86
CA MET A 472 11.02 29.05 11.71
C MET A 472 9.94 29.89 11.01
N ASN A 473 10.08 30.04 9.69
CA ASN A 473 9.08 30.73 8.87
C ASN A 473 8.06 29.75 8.25
N ASN A 474 8.51 28.57 7.81
CA ASN A 474 7.69 27.58 7.12
C ASN A 474 7.77 26.18 7.78
N PRO A 475 6.87 25.24 7.43
CA PRO A 475 6.83 23.90 8.00
C PRO A 475 7.96 23.05 7.40
N ILE A 476 8.85 22.54 8.26
CA ILE A 476 9.96 21.70 7.83
C ILE A 476 9.71 20.23 8.19
N VAL A 477 9.83 19.36 7.20
CA VAL A 477 9.88 17.92 7.39
C VAL A 477 11.31 17.51 7.75
N PHE A 478 11.54 17.29 9.06
CA PHE A 478 12.74 16.61 9.52
C PHE A 478 12.58 15.09 9.40
N ALA A 479 13.06 14.53 8.29
CA ALA A 479 13.47 13.13 8.25
C ALA A 479 14.25 12.83 6.97
N PRO A 480 15.31 12.01 7.04
CA PRO A 480 15.80 11.35 5.84
C PRO A 480 14.63 10.63 5.18
N MET A 481 14.55 10.70 3.86
CA MET A 481 13.37 10.22 3.11
C MET A 481 12.98 8.78 3.47
N GLY A 482 13.94 7.92 3.85
CA GLY A 482 13.66 6.59 4.40
C GLY A 482 12.71 6.62 5.60
N LYS A 483 12.92 7.53 6.56
CA LYS A 483 12.06 7.69 7.74
C LYS A 483 10.74 8.39 7.42
N VAL A 484 10.73 9.37 6.50
CA VAL A 484 9.46 9.94 5.97
C VAL A 484 8.61 8.83 5.36
N ILE A 485 9.22 7.95 4.57
CA ILE A 485 8.54 6.83 3.92
C ILE A 485 8.15 5.75 4.93
N GLU A 486 8.96 5.45 5.95
CA GLU A 486 8.60 4.56 7.06
C GLU A 486 7.36 5.08 7.81
N ASP A 487 7.35 6.37 8.16
CA ASP A 487 6.26 7.07 8.86
C ASP A 487 4.97 7.19 8.02
N VAL A 488 5.06 6.95 6.70
CA VAL A 488 3.97 7.04 5.73
C VAL A 488 3.46 5.67 5.28
N LEU A 489 4.33 4.67 5.11
CA LEU A 489 3.98 3.41 4.46
C LEU A 489 3.75 2.22 5.40
N SER A 490 4.11 2.27 6.69
CA SER A 490 3.81 1.20 7.66
C SER A 490 4.08 -0.24 7.15
N ILE A 491 5.08 -0.50 6.28
CA ILE A 491 5.31 -1.81 5.63
C ILE A 491 6.79 -2.22 5.60
N ASN A 492 6.97 -3.53 5.84
CA ASN A 492 8.16 -4.40 5.85
C ASN A 492 9.33 -4.11 4.86
N VAL A 493 10.51 -4.59 5.29
CA VAL A 493 11.89 -4.43 4.79
C VAL A 493 12.15 -4.75 3.30
N SER A 494 11.17 -5.27 2.55
CA SER A 494 11.32 -5.66 1.13
C SER A 494 11.23 -4.50 0.12
N SER A 495 11.05 -3.26 0.59
CA SER A 495 10.74 -2.07 -0.20
C SER A 495 11.91 -1.12 -0.48
N LEU A 496 13.16 -1.49 -0.19
CA LEU A 496 14.34 -0.61 -0.35
C LEU A 496 14.46 0.02 -1.76
N ARG A 497 14.13 -0.71 -2.83
CA ARG A 497 14.09 -0.17 -4.22
C ARG A 497 13.03 0.91 -4.44
N ASN A 498 12.00 0.98 -3.60
CA ASN A 498 10.97 2.02 -3.66
C ASN A 498 11.40 3.28 -2.92
N ILE A 499 12.27 3.17 -1.91
CA ILE A 499 12.78 4.30 -1.12
C ILE A 499 13.69 5.19 -1.98
N ASP A 500 14.66 4.61 -2.68
CA ASP A 500 15.58 5.38 -3.53
C ASP A 500 14.83 6.15 -4.62
N LYS A 501 13.85 5.50 -5.27
CA LYS A 501 13.01 6.15 -6.29
C LYS A 501 12.14 7.26 -5.72
N ALA A 502 11.59 7.07 -4.52
CA ALA A 502 10.80 8.10 -3.86
C ALA A 502 11.68 9.28 -3.42
N ASN A 503 12.90 9.01 -2.96
CA ASN A 503 13.90 10.05 -2.68
C ASN A 503 14.26 10.85 -3.93
N THR A 504 14.55 10.19 -5.05
CA THR A 504 14.82 10.91 -6.29
C THR A 504 13.61 11.73 -6.76
N LYS A 505 12.38 11.23 -6.57
CA LYS A 505 11.17 12.02 -6.85
C LYS A 505 11.06 13.25 -5.96
N ALA A 506 11.35 13.15 -4.66
CA ALA A 506 11.35 14.30 -3.76
C ALA A 506 12.40 15.34 -4.17
N VAL A 507 13.57 14.89 -4.59
CA VAL A 507 14.62 15.77 -5.15
C VAL A 507 14.15 16.44 -6.43
N ILE A 508 13.42 15.74 -7.32
CA ILE A 508 12.83 16.35 -8.52
C ILE A 508 11.70 17.33 -8.16
N LEU A 509 10.93 17.06 -7.10
CA LEU A 509 9.92 18.01 -6.59
C LEU A 509 10.57 19.31 -6.10
N ILE A 510 11.78 19.24 -5.53
CA ILE A 510 12.58 20.43 -5.20
C ILE A 510 13.08 21.14 -6.46
N PHE A 511 13.57 20.37 -7.44
CA PHE A 511 13.95 20.90 -8.74
C PHE A 511 12.79 21.66 -9.40
N MET A 512 11.56 21.17 -9.25
CA MET A 512 10.32 21.79 -9.73
C MET A 512 9.72 22.85 -8.80
N PHE A 513 10.41 23.30 -7.74
CA PHE A 513 9.92 24.33 -6.81
C PHE A 513 8.63 23.99 -6.05
N LEU A 514 8.20 22.73 -6.06
CA LEU A 514 7.06 22.24 -5.28
C LEU A 514 7.42 21.98 -3.81
N LEU A 515 8.72 21.92 -3.51
CA LEU A 515 9.31 21.81 -2.19
C LEU A 515 10.61 22.64 -2.19
N ASN A 516 11.03 23.08 -1.00
CA ASN A 516 12.37 23.61 -0.79
C ASN A 516 13.26 22.58 -0.09
N CYS A 517 14.58 22.65 -0.32
CA CYS A 517 15.55 21.94 0.48
C CYS A 517 16.29 22.93 1.37
N VAL A 518 16.40 22.61 2.66
CA VAL A 518 17.12 23.44 3.63
C VAL A 518 18.40 22.72 4.05
N GLY A 519 19.54 23.41 3.93
CA GLY A 519 20.82 22.89 4.38
C GLY A 519 20.87 22.77 5.90
N VAL A 520 21.65 21.83 6.44
CA VAL A 520 21.74 21.66 7.91
C VAL A 520 22.26 22.93 8.59
N SER A 521 23.17 23.66 7.95
CA SER A 521 23.69 24.94 8.42
C SER A 521 22.64 26.04 8.53
N GLU A 522 21.54 25.95 7.79
CA GLU A 522 20.46 26.93 7.73
C GLU A 522 19.33 26.64 8.73
N LEU A 523 19.38 25.48 9.39
CA LEU A 523 18.38 25.10 10.39
C LEU A 523 18.65 25.77 11.75
N PRO A 524 17.62 25.96 12.58
CA PRO A 524 17.79 26.30 13.99
C PRO A 524 18.71 25.31 14.73
N ASP A 525 19.53 25.82 15.67
CA ASP A 525 20.56 25.04 16.40
C ASP A 525 20.05 23.73 16.98
N GLU A 526 18.83 23.74 17.53
CA GLU A 526 18.20 22.55 18.10
C GLU A 526 18.01 21.44 17.05
N LEU A 527 17.59 21.81 15.83
CA LEU A 527 17.40 20.87 14.72
C LEU A 527 18.75 20.44 14.14
N GLN A 528 19.75 21.33 14.09
CA GLN A 528 21.11 20.95 13.69
C GLN A 528 21.68 19.86 14.60
N LYS A 529 21.53 20.03 15.91
CA LYS A 529 21.98 19.04 16.90
C LYS A 529 21.31 17.69 16.69
N ARG A 530 19.98 17.68 16.51
CA ARG A 530 19.20 16.46 16.20
C ARG A 530 19.66 15.79 14.90
N ALA A 531 20.01 16.59 13.87
CA ALA A 531 20.57 16.08 12.62
C ALA A 531 21.87 15.29 12.84
N ARG A 532 22.80 15.87 13.61
CA ARG A 532 24.10 15.27 13.92
C ARG A 532 23.95 14.01 14.77
N GLU A 533 23.11 14.05 15.81
CA GLU A 533 22.81 12.88 16.64
C GLU A 533 22.22 11.72 15.81
N TYR A 534 21.34 12.03 14.85
CA TYR A 534 20.76 11.02 13.97
C TYR A 534 21.80 10.38 13.05
N GLN A 535 22.71 11.18 12.48
CA GLN A 535 23.81 10.68 11.67
C GLN A 535 24.74 9.75 12.47
N GLN A 536 25.05 10.13 13.71
CA GLN A 536 25.89 9.34 14.62
C GLN A 536 25.23 8.02 15.05
N LYS A 537 23.91 8.00 15.28
CA LYS A 537 23.20 6.78 15.69
C LYS A 537 23.22 5.67 14.64
N GLY A 538 23.19 6.00 13.35
CA GLY A 538 23.18 5.02 12.26
C GLY A 538 21.97 4.08 12.29
N ILE A 539 22.02 2.99 11.51
CA ILE A 539 21.03 1.90 11.53
C ILE A 539 21.73 0.61 11.98
N GLU A 540 21.14 -0.09 12.95
CA GLU A 540 21.56 -1.45 13.26
C GLU A 540 21.04 -2.43 12.21
N ARG A 541 21.97 -3.12 11.53
CA ARG A 541 21.65 -4.20 10.58
C ARG A 541 22.55 -5.40 10.82
N ASN A 542 21.95 -6.50 11.25
CA ASN A 542 22.63 -7.77 11.56
C ASN A 542 23.78 -7.58 12.56
N GLY A 543 23.53 -6.86 13.66
CA GLY A 543 24.52 -6.67 14.74
C GLY A 543 25.66 -5.71 14.42
N LYS A 544 25.54 -4.88 13.37
CA LYS A 544 26.49 -3.79 13.06
C LYS A 544 25.74 -2.48 12.81
N THR A 545 26.27 -1.41 13.38
CA THR A 545 25.80 -0.04 13.14
C THR A 545 26.36 0.46 11.81
N ILE A 546 25.47 0.78 10.88
CA ILE A 546 25.79 1.42 9.61
C ILE A 546 25.48 2.90 9.75
N HIS A 547 26.50 3.75 9.78
CA HIS A 547 26.31 5.20 9.80
C HIS A 547 25.89 5.71 8.41
N TYR A 548 25.03 6.73 8.38
CA TYR A 548 24.63 7.36 7.13
C TYR A 548 25.79 8.19 6.58
N THR A 549 26.19 7.93 5.32
CA THR A 549 27.33 8.62 4.68
C THR A 549 27.01 10.07 4.33
N ASN A 550 25.75 10.39 4.05
CA ASN A 550 25.31 11.73 3.64
C ASN A 550 24.42 12.34 4.72
N MET A 551 24.50 13.65 4.92
CA MET A 551 23.61 14.35 5.85
C MET A 551 22.15 14.24 5.42
N SER A 552 21.24 14.17 6.40
CA SER A 552 19.81 14.11 6.12
C SER A 552 19.34 15.43 5.54
N ARG A 553 18.67 15.38 4.38
CA ARG A 553 18.01 16.54 3.78
C ARG A 553 16.73 16.88 4.51
N TYR A 554 16.47 18.18 4.63
CA TYR A 554 15.25 18.72 5.20
C TYR A 554 14.43 19.33 4.09
N TYR A 555 13.13 19.06 4.11
CA TYR A 555 12.20 19.53 3.10
C TYR A 555 11.27 20.55 3.72
N GLU A 556 11.23 21.73 3.13
CA GLU A 556 10.33 22.80 3.55
C GLU A 556 9.09 22.78 2.66
N VAL A 557 7.92 22.78 3.30
CA VAL A 557 6.63 22.94 2.62
C VAL A 557 6.43 24.41 2.31
N VAL A 558 6.05 24.68 1.07
CA VAL A 558 5.99 26.03 0.54
C VAL A 558 4.61 26.31 -0.03
N SER A 559 4.17 27.58 -0.03
CA SER A 559 2.91 27.98 -0.68
C SER A 559 2.91 27.62 -2.17
N LEU A 560 1.82 27.05 -2.67
CA LEU A 560 1.62 26.78 -4.09
C LEU A 560 0.90 27.94 -4.78
N ASP A 561 1.54 29.10 -4.75
CA ASP A 561 1.10 30.29 -5.48
C ASP A 561 1.27 30.14 -7.00
N THR A 562 0.63 31.03 -7.75
CA THR A 562 0.64 31.01 -9.21
C THR A 562 2.05 31.06 -9.79
N ASP A 563 2.92 31.91 -9.24
CA ASP A 563 4.30 32.07 -9.71
C ASP A 563 5.10 30.78 -9.56
N ARG A 564 4.96 30.08 -8.43
CA ARG A 564 5.58 28.76 -8.25
C ARG A 564 5.03 27.70 -9.18
N LEU A 565 3.74 27.72 -9.49
CA LEU A 565 3.17 26.76 -10.45
C LEU A 565 3.69 27.01 -11.86
N ILE A 566 3.86 28.27 -12.26
CA ILE A 566 4.50 28.65 -13.53
C ILE A 566 5.94 28.13 -13.55
N LEU A 567 6.72 28.39 -12.50
CA LEU A 567 8.08 27.86 -12.39
C LEU A 567 8.12 26.32 -12.42
N ALA A 568 7.20 25.66 -11.71
CA ALA A 568 7.10 24.21 -11.69
C ALA A 568 6.80 23.63 -13.08
N GLU A 569 5.94 24.28 -13.85
CA GLU A 569 5.63 23.91 -15.23
C GLU A 569 6.83 24.12 -16.16
N GLU A 570 7.53 25.25 -16.05
CA GLU A 570 8.76 25.52 -16.81
C GLU A 570 9.84 24.47 -16.52
N MET A 571 10.03 24.12 -15.24
CA MET A 571 11.00 23.11 -14.84
C MET A 571 10.58 21.70 -15.27
N ALA A 572 9.27 21.39 -15.26
CA ALA A 572 8.75 20.13 -15.78
C ALA A 572 8.93 20.03 -17.31
N LYS A 573 8.69 21.13 -18.04
CA LYS A 573 8.96 21.22 -19.47
C LYS A 573 10.44 20.98 -19.77
N PHE A 574 11.33 21.70 -19.08
CA PHE A 574 12.78 21.52 -19.19
C PHE A 574 13.20 20.07 -18.92
N PHE A 575 12.64 19.45 -17.88
CA PHE A 575 12.93 18.05 -17.53
C PHE A 575 12.66 17.10 -18.70
N TYR A 576 11.53 17.25 -19.39
CA TYR A 576 11.19 16.39 -20.53
C TYR A 576 11.96 16.75 -21.80
N GLU A 577 12.15 18.03 -22.10
CA GLU A 577 12.87 18.50 -23.29
C GLU A 577 14.33 18.07 -23.27
N LYS A 578 14.99 18.14 -22.11
CA LYS A 578 16.36 17.65 -21.93
C LYS A 578 16.46 16.13 -21.79
N GLY A 579 15.35 15.40 -21.88
CA GLY A 579 15.35 13.93 -21.78
C GLY A 579 15.77 13.40 -20.41
N LEU A 580 15.58 14.19 -19.35
CA LEU A 580 15.86 13.75 -17.98
C LEU A 580 14.92 12.62 -17.56
N THR A 581 15.40 11.76 -16.66
CA THR A 581 14.62 10.63 -16.17
C THR A 581 14.76 10.50 -14.66
N ILE A 582 13.71 10.00 -13.99
CA ILE A 582 13.71 9.79 -12.53
C ILE A 582 14.83 8.85 -12.10
N ALA A 583 15.22 7.88 -12.91
CA ALA A 583 16.29 6.94 -12.57
C ALA A 583 17.70 7.55 -12.75
N GLY A 584 17.84 8.56 -13.61
CA GLY A 584 19.12 9.20 -13.91
C GLY A 584 19.41 10.49 -13.14
N PHE A 585 18.36 11.18 -12.66
CA PHE A 585 18.43 12.52 -12.08
C PHE A 585 19.39 12.60 -10.88
N ASN A 586 20.46 13.39 -11.03
CA ASN A 586 21.51 13.55 -10.02
C ASN A 586 22.16 14.95 -10.06
N ARG A 587 22.98 15.27 -9.06
CA ARG A 587 23.66 16.57 -8.93
C ARG A 587 24.54 16.92 -10.13
N GLU A 588 25.32 15.97 -10.66
CA GLU A 588 26.21 16.23 -11.79
C GLU A 588 25.41 16.65 -13.04
N GLN A 589 24.26 16.03 -13.30
CA GLN A 589 23.38 16.42 -14.41
C GLN A 589 22.84 17.84 -14.21
N VAL A 590 22.38 18.18 -13.01
CA VAL A 590 21.89 19.54 -12.72
C VAL A 590 23.01 20.56 -12.86
N LEU A 591 24.19 20.28 -12.31
CA LEU A 591 25.35 21.17 -12.36
C LEU A 591 25.77 21.48 -13.80
N ARG A 592 25.83 20.46 -14.66
CA ARG A 592 26.21 20.63 -16.07
C ARG A 592 25.13 21.34 -16.90
N LEU A 593 23.85 21.11 -16.60
CA LEU A 593 22.73 21.67 -17.39
C LEU A 593 22.25 23.06 -16.93
N ARG A 594 22.42 23.38 -15.64
CA ARG A 594 21.82 24.57 -14.99
C ARG A 594 22.80 25.35 -14.12
N GLY A 595 24.03 24.85 -13.94
CA GLY A 595 25.05 25.52 -13.16
C GLY A 595 25.00 25.22 -11.66
N SER A 596 25.92 25.85 -10.94
CA SER A 596 26.15 25.61 -9.50
C SER A 596 25.01 26.12 -8.62
N GLU A 597 24.32 27.19 -9.01
CA GLU A 597 23.22 27.78 -8.24
C GLU A 597 22.08 26.77 -8.04
N ASP A 598 21.54 26.21 -9.13
CA ASP A 598 20.49 25.20 -9.06
C ASP A 598 20.97 23.89 -8.42
N ALA A 599 22.21 23.49 -8.72
CA ALA A 599 22.80 22.29 -8.11
C ALA A 599 22.92 22.41 -6.59
N ASN A 600 23.32 23.56 -6.08
CA ASN A 600 23.50 23.81 -4.65
C ASN A 600 22.16 24.03 -3.95
N ARG A 601 21.17 24.65 -4.61
CA ARG A 601 19.79 24.75 -4.11
C ARG A 601 19.15 23.37 -3.88
N ILE A 602 19.38 22.44 -4.80
CA ILE A 602 18.77 21.08 -4.74
C ILE A 602 19.59 20.13 -3.86
N TYR A 603 20.91 20.32 -3.82
CA TYR A 603 21.87 19.50 -3.08
C TYR A 603 22.78 20.37 -2.19
N PRO A 604 22.24 21.07 -1.19
CA PRO A 604 23.03 21.97 -0.33
C PRO A 604 24.09 21.22 0.48
N ASP A 605 23.82 19.94 0.81
CA ASP A 605 24.75 19.06 1.51
C ASP A 605 26.00 18.66 0.70
N ARG A 606 26.01 18.99 -0.60
CA ARG A 606 27.05 18.60 -1.56
C ARG A 606 27.59 19.80 -2.34
N ALA A 607 27.41 21.00 -1.81
CA ALA A 607 27.77 22.25 -2.51
C ALA A 607 29.26 22.29 -2.89
N ASP A 608 30.12 21.83 -1.99
CA ASP A 608 31.58 21.82 -2.15
C ASP A 608 32.11 20.59 -2.93
N GLU A 609 31.23 19.67 -3.35
CA GLU A 609 31.67 18.49 -4.10
C GLU A 609 32.02 18.86 -5.56
N GLU A 610 33.25 18.57 -5.96
CA GLU A 610 33.68 18.63 -7.36
C GLU A 610 33.33 17.34 -8.13
N ILE A 611 33.20 17.46 -9.46
CA ILE A 611 33.03 16.29 -10.34
C ILE A 611 34.36 15.54 -10.39
N SER A 612 34.34 14.22 -10.13
CA SER A 612 35.55 13.40 -10.14
C SER A 612 36.26 13.41 -11.51
N SER A 613 37.59 13.36 -11.50
CA SER A 613 38.43 13.30 -12.72
C SER A 613 38.01 12.16 -13.66
N LEU A 614 37.65 11.00 -13.09
CA LEU A 614 37.15 9.87 -13.86
C LEU A 614 35.83 10.20 -14.58
N ASN A 615 34.87 10.84 -13.91
CA ASN A 615 33.62 11.22 -14.57
C ASN A 615 33.86 12.28 -15.64
N GLN A 616 34.76 13.24 -15.41
CA GLN A 616 35.16 14.22 -16.41
C GLN A 616 35.73 13.52 -17.66
N SER A 617 36.69 12.61 -17.48
CA SER A 617 37.29 11.82 -18.57
C SER A 617 36.24 11.02 -19.35
N ILE A 618 35.34 10.33 -18.64
CA ILE A 618 34.25 9.58 -19.27
C ILE A 618 33.35 10.49 -20.11
N THR A 619 32.93 11.64 -19.57
CA THR A 619 32.04 12.56 -20.30
C THR A 619 32.73 13.11 -21.55
N SER A 620 33.97 13.57 -21.44
CA SER A 620 34.74 14.08 -22.59
C SER A 620 34.95 13.04 -23.67
N GLU A 621 35.19 11.78 -23.28
CA GLU A 621 35.36 10.70 -24.27
C GLU A 621 34.04 10.35 -24.96
N ILE A 622 32.91 10.39 -24.25
CA ILE A 622 31.59 10.21 -24.88
C ILE A 622 31.33 11.36 -25.87
N GLU A 623 31.59 12.61 -25.49
CA GLU A 623 31.47 13.78 -26.37
C GLU A 623 32.30 13.62 -27.64
N ARG A 624 33.57 13.22 -27.49
CA ARG A 624 34.49 12.96 -28.60
C ARG A 624 33.95 11.90 -29.56
N VAL A 625 33.50 10.75 -29.05
CA VAL A 625 32.97 9.66 -29.87
C VAL A 625 31.66 10.05 -30.54
N VAL A 626 30.78 10.75 -29.84
CA VAL A 626 29.54 11.29 -30.42
C VAL A 626 29.89 12.22 -31.58
N ALA A 627 30.74 13.23 -31.37
CA ALA A 627 31.15 14.17 -32.42
C ALA A 627 31.78 13.46 -33.64
N GLU A 628 32.62 12.45 -33.42
CA GLU A 628 33.24 11.66 -34.49
C GLU A 628 32.21 10.87 -35.32
N LEU A 629 31.29 10.18 -34.65
CA LEU A 629 30.22 9.43 -35.31
C LEU A 629 29.28 10.36 -36.07
N PHE A 630 28.99 11.53 -35.50
CA PHE A 630 28.19 12.57 -36.13
C PHE A 630 28.84 13.15 -37.39
N HIS A 631 30.14 13.48 -37.34
CA HIS A 631 30.88 13.95 -38.51
C HIS A 631 30.80 12.95 -39.67
N ARG A 632 30.77 11.65 -39.37
CA ARG A 632 30.73 10.58 -40.38
C ARG A 632 29.33 10.27 -40.91
N LYS A 633 28.31 10.23 -40.03
CA LYS A 633 26.98 9.67 -40.36
C LYS A 633 25.82 10.64 -40.19
N ARG A 634 26.03 11.80 -39.54
CA ARG A 634 24.98 12.78 -39.14
C ARG A 634 23.92 12.26 -38.16
N TYR A 635 24.04 11.01 -37.72
CA TYR A 635 23.24 10.42 -36.66
C TYR A 635 24.07 9.36 -35.92
N THR A 636 23.66 9.04 -34.70
CA THR A 636 24.19 7.88 -33.96
C THR A 636 23.17 7.30 -32.98
N TYR A 637 23.50 6.24 -32.25
CA TYR A 637 22.64 5.58 -31.27
C TYR A 637 23.47 4.89 -30.17
N ASP A 638 22.82 4.55 -29.04
CA ASP A 638 23.50 4.09 -27.82
C ASP A 638 24.54 2.99 -28.06
N ASN A 639 24.17 1.90 -28.75
CA ASN A 639 25.08 0.77 -28.97
C ASN A 639 26.29 1.15 -29.83
N GLU A 640 26.11 2.00 -30.84
CA GLU A 640 27.23 2.43 -31.70
C GLU A 640 28.24 3.27 -30.91
N ILE A 641 27.75 4.18 -30.07
CA ILE A 641 28.60 4.96 -29.17
C ILE A 641 29.35 4.02 -28.23
N ILE A 642 28.64 3.08 -27.58
CA ILE A 642 29.25 2.11 -26.66
C ILE A 642 30.33 1.26 -27.34
N ASP A 643 30.09 0.83 -28.58
CA ASP A 643 31.02 -0.02 -29.33
C ASP A 643 32.29 0.74 -29.79
N ASN A 644 32.26 2.08 -29.82
CA ASN A 644 33.40 2.93 -30.18
C ASN A 644 34.05 3.64 -28.98
N LEU A 645 33.54 3.44 -27.76
CA LEU A 645 34.02 4.16 -26.57
C LEU A 645 35.24 3.48 -25.94
N VAL A 646 36.35 4.21 -25.81
CA VAL A 646 37.57 3.77 -25.13
C VAL A 646 37.97 4.83 -24.12
N ILE A 647 37.74 4.57 -22.84
CA ILE A 647 38.09 5.53 -21.77
C ILE A 647 39.59 5.42 -21.48
N PRO A 648 40.36 6.52 -21.65
CA PRO A 648 41.77 6.55 -21.28
C PRO A 648 41.99 6.24 -19.80
N ASP A 649 43.07 5.50 -19.49
CA ASP A 649 43.50 5.18 -18.13
C ASP A 649 42.45 4.45 -17.25
N PHE A 650 41.44 3.83 -17.88
CA PHE A 650 40.41 3.08 -17.16
C PHE A 650 40.80 1.61 -16.96
N ASP A 651 41.25 1.27 -15.75
CA ASP A 651 41.54 -0.12 -15.38
C ASP A 651 40.22 -0.90 -15.13
N ILE A 652 39.73 -1.54 -16.19
CA ILE A 652 38.49 -2.33 -16.17
C ILE A 652 38.58 -3.46 -15.14
N LYS A 653 39.75 -4.11 -14.99
CA LYS A 653 39.91 -5.23 -14.05
C LYS A 653 39.80 -4.73 -12.62
N GLN A 654 40.48 -3.63 -12.29
CA GLN A 654 40.45 -3.07 -10.95
C GLN A 654 39.07 -2.53 -10.58
N GLU A 655 38.39 -1.84 -11.49
CA GLU A 655 37.04 -1.36 -11.23
C GLU A 655 36.01 -2.51 -11.12
N PHE A 656 36.17 -3.57 -11.91
CA PHE A 656 35.38 -4.78 -11.76
C PHE A 656 35.62 -5.45 -10.39
N ARG A 657 36.88 -5.54 -9.93
CA ARG A 657 37.21 -6.03 -8.57
C ARG A 657 36.52 -5.22 -7.48
N ASN A 658 36.55 -3.89 -7.62
CA ASN A 658 35.94 -2.96 -6.67
C ASN A 658 34.44 -3.22 -6.48
N THR A 659 33.73 -3.76 -7.47
CA THR A 659 32.31 -4.11 -7.32
C THR A 659 32.05 -5.25 -6.33
N PHE A 660 33.02 -6.14 -6.12
CA PHE A 660 32.90 -7.25 -5.17
C PHE A 660 33.18 -6.84 -3.72
N LYS A 661 33.89 -5.72 -3.50
CA LYS A 661 34.23 -5.21 -2.16
C LYS A 661 32.99 -4.90 -1.30
N TYR A 662 31.84 -4.68 -1.95
CA TYR A 662 30.55 -4.39 -1.30
C TYR A 662 29.68 -5.63 -1.06
N ILE A 663 30.14 -6.84 -1.41
CA ILE A 663 29.40 -8.09 -1.18
C ILE A 663 29.69 -8.60 0.23
N LYS A 664 28.63 -8.67 1.06
CA LYS A 664 28.70 -9.22 2.43
C LYS A 664 29.26 -10.65 2.39
N ASN A 665 30.28 -10.94 3.20
CA ASN A 665 30.96 -12.24 3.43
C ASN A 665 32.21 -12.56 2.57
N LYS A 666 32.79 -11.64 1.80
CA LYS A 666 34.10 -11.83 1.16
C LYS A 666 35.19 -11.00 1.84
N LYS A 667 36.34 -11.61 2.18
CA LYS A 667 37.53 -10.91 2.70
C LYS A 667 38.18 -10.10 1.57
N SER A 668 38.66 -8.88 1.83
CA SER A 668 39.28 -8.03 0.80
C SER A 668 40.51 -8.66 0.17
N GLU A 669 41.35 -9.30 0.99
CA GLU A 669 42.57 -10.01 0.53
C GLU A 669 42.25 -11.09 -0.52
N ALA A 670 41.14 -11.82 -0.37
CA ALA A 670 40.72 -12.82 -1.33
C ALA A 670 40.13 -12.21 -2.62
N ILE A 671 39.67 -10.95 -2.58
CA ILE A 671 39.18 -10.21 -3.76
C ILE A 671 40.35 -9.62 -4.53
N ASP A 672 41.35 -9.09 -3.83
CA ASP A 672 42.53 -8.48 -4.44
C ASP A 672 43.42 -9.55 -5.12
N LEU A 673 43.35 -10.81 -4.68
CA LEU A 673 44.00 -11.97 -5.31
C LEU A 673 43.19 -12.62 -6.45
N LEU A 674 42.00 -12.10 -6.81
CA LEU A 674 41.24 -12.63 -7.95
C LEU A 674 41.97 -12.32 -9.27
N GLU A 675 42.49 -13.36 -9.90
CA GLU A 675 42.96 -13.31 -11.28
C GLU A 675 41.76 -13.15 -12.23
N ILE A 676 41.72 -12.01 -12.92
CA ILE A 676 40.71 -11.70 -13.95
C ILE A 676 41.43 -11.72 -15.30
N GLN A 677 41.04 -12.66 -16.15
CA GLN A 677 41.54 -12.78 -17.52
C GLN A 677 40.95 -11.66 -18.40
N ASP A 678 41.67 -11.24 -19.44
CA ASP A 678 41.22 -10.17 -20.35
C ASP A 678 39.92 -10.50 -21.09
N ASN A 679 39.64 -11.80 -21.28
CA ASN A 679 38.45 -12.31 -21.97
C ASN A 679 37.31 -12.75 -21.01
N ASP A 680 37.37 -12.38 -19.74
CA ASP A 680 36.33 -12.73 -18.77
C ASP A 680 34.96 -12.13 -19.20
N VAL A 681 34.02 -13.02 -19.54
CA VAL A 681 32.68 -12.66 -20.05
C VAL A 681 31.88 -11.82 -19.05
N ASN A 682 32.05 -12.04 -17.75
CA ASN A 682 31.33 -11.29 -16.72
C ASN A 682 31.89 -9.87 -16.59
N MET A 683 33.22 -9.73 -16.67
CA MET A 683 33.90 -8.44 -16.65
C MET A 683 33.51 -7.62 -17.88
N LEU A 684 33.56 -8.20 -19.08
CA LEU A 684 33.14 -7.52 -20.31
C LEU A 684 31.65 -7.12 -20.30
N ARG A 685 30.78 -8.01 -19.81
CA ARG A 685 29.35 -7.71 -19.63
C ARG A 685 29.12 -6.61 -18.61
N TRP A 686 29.87 -6.62 -17.51
CA TRP A 686 29.81 -5.57 -16.50
C TRP A 686 30.25 -4.22 -17.08
N TYR A 687 31.38 -4.19 -17.79
CA TYR A 687 31.92 -2.99 -18.42
C TYR A 687 30.90 -2.40 -19.39
N ARG A 688 30.33 -3.22 -20.29
CA ARG A 688 29.28 -2.76 -21.22
C ARG A 688 28.07 -2.15 -20.48
N ASN A 689 27.64 -2.75 -19.38
CA ASN A 689 26.55 -2.21 -18.55
C ASN A 689 26.94 -0.92 -17.81
N PHE A 690 28.19 -0.82 -17.35
CA PHE A 690 28.72 0.37 -16.70
C PHE A 690 28.74 1.55 -17.68
N ILE A 691 29.30 1.36 -18.88
CA ILE A 691 29.32 2.36 -19.94
C ILE A 691 27.91 2.74 -20.37
N SER A 692 27.03 1.77 -20.59
CA SER A 692 25.63 2.06 -20.96
C SER A 692 24.93 2.97 -19.93
N LYS A 693 25.16 2.74 -18.63
CA LYS A 693 24.63 3.64 -17.58
C LYS A 693 25.26 5.01 -17.64
N LYS A 694 26.58 5.12 -17.80
CA LYS A 694 27.29 6.40 -17.93
C LYS A 694 26.83 7.18 -19.15
N LEU A 695 26.60 6.51 -20.27
CA LEU A 695 26.03 7.10 -21.48
C LEU A 695 24.65 7.69 -21.20
N VAL A 696 23.72 6.91 -20.67
CA VAL A 696 22.35 7.39 -20.37
C VAL A 696 22.35 8.60 -19.41
N LEU A 697 23.31 8.65 -18.49
CA LEU A 697 23.47 9.78 -17.56
C LEU A 697 24.03 11.04 -18.24
N ASN A 698 24.97 10.89 -19.16
CA ASN A 698 25.64 12.02 -19.81
C ASN A 698 24.96 12.51 -21.10
N MET A 699 24.21 11.65 -21.80
CA MET A 699 23.57 12.02 -23.07
C MET A 699 22.67 13.25 -22.99
N PRO A 700 21.84 13.46 -21.94
CA PRO A 700 21.09 14.72 -21.77
C PRO A 700 21.95 15.99 -21.81
N VAL A 701 23.15 15.92 -21.22
CA VAL A 701 24.11 17.03 -21.17
C VAL A 701 24.73 17.24 -22.54
N ILE A 702 25.18 16.15 -23.18
CA ILE A 702 25.80 16.19 -24.50
C ILE A 702 24.81 16.71 -25.54
N MET A 703 23.57 16.19 -25.52
CA MET A 703 22.50 16.68 -26.40
C MET A 703 22.22 18.17 -26.20
N HIS A 704 22.39 18.69 -24.98
CA HIS A 704 22.23 20.11 -24.73
C HIS A 704 23.36 20.95 -25.31
N HIS A 705 24.63 20.55 -25.10
CA HIS A 705 25.80 21.29 -25.60
C HIS A 705 25.94 21.21 -27.12
N GLU A 706 25.65 20.04 -27.70
CA GLU A 706 25.79 19.76 -29.13
C GLU A 706 24.49 20.01 -29.93
N GLU A 707 23.44 20.57 -29.29
CA GLU A 707 22.13 20.86 -29.89
C GLU A 707 21.50 19.66 -30.65
N LEU A 708 21.62 18.47 -30.07
CA LEU A 708 21.13 17.23 -30.68
C LEU A 708 19.69 16.92 -30.27
N SER A 709 18.93 16.40 -31.24
CA SER A 709 17.60 15.83 -31.05
C SER A 709 17.66 14.33 -30.81
N ARG A 710 16.75 13.82 -29.96
CA ARG A 710 16.55 12.38 -29.72
C ARG A 710 15.20 11.93 -30.23
N THR A 711 15.20 11.05 -31.23
CA THR A 711 13.96 10.61 -31.90
C THR A 711 13.85 9.09 -31.92
N ARG A 712 12.62 8.59 -31.72
CA ARG A 712 12.33 7.16 -31.85
C ARG A 712 12.42 6.73 -33.31
N VAL A 713 13.12 5.64 -33.60
CA VAL A 713 13.22 5.08 -34.93
C VAL A 713 11.82 4.67 -35.42
N ASN A 714 11.39 5.28 -36.51
CA ASN A 714 10.16 4.97 -37.24
C ASN A 714 10.46 4.93 -38.76
N LYS A 715 9.48 4.59 -39.60
CA LYS A 715 9.69 4.45 -41.05
C LYS A 715 10.20 5.73 -41.71
N SER A 716 9.71 6.90 -41.29
CA SER A 716 10.13 8.20 -41.84
C SER A 716 11.58 8.52 -41.47
N ILE A 717 11.92 8.42 -40.17
CA ILE A 717 13.28 8.64 -39.66
C ILE A 717 14.27 7.65 -40.28
N ARG A 718 13.87 6.38 -40.42
CA ARG A 718 14.67 5.35 -41.08
C ARG A 718 15.01 5.71 -42.52
N ASN A 719 14.01 6.15 -43.28
CA ASN A 719 14.21 6.57 -44.67
C ASN A 719 15.08 7.83 -44.76
N LYS A 720 14.87 8.80 -43.86
CA LYS A 720 15.59 10.09 -43.87
C LYS A 720 17.10 9.92 -43.65
N PHE A 721 17.49 9.10 -42.68
CA PHE A 721 18.90 8.92 -42.30
C PHE A 721 19.53 7.61 -42.81
N GLY A 722 18.82 6.84 -43.65
CA GLY A 722 19.35 5.57 -44.19
C GLY A 722 19.64 4.52 -43.12
N ILE A 723 18.83 4.46 -42.06
CA ILE A 723 19.10 3.66 -40.87
C ILE A 723 18.89 2.16 -41.16
N PRO A 724 19.85 1.27 -40.84
CA PRO A 724 19.69 -0.17 -41.02
C PRO A 724 18.50 -0.78 -40.26
N GLU A 725 17.91 -1.86 -40.79
CA GLU A 725 16.68 -2.41 -40.22
C GLU A 725 16.83 -2.99 -38.80
N ASN A 726 18.03 -3.44 -38.47
CA ASN A 726 18.40 -4.00 -37.17
C ASN A 726 18.50 -2.93 -36.07
N VAL A 727 18.62 -1.64 -36.42
CA VAL A 727 18.64 -0.55 -35.44
C VAL A 727 17.21 -0.28 -34.96
N LYS A 728 17.00 -0.40 -33.65
CA LYS A 728 15.74 -0.19 -32.95
C LYS A 728 15.95 0.76 -31.77
N GLY A 729 14.88 1.44 -31.35
CA GLY A 729 14.91 2.32 -30.18
C GLY A 729 14.96 3.79 -30.57
N TYR A 730 15.98 4.50 -30.10
CA TYR A 730 16.18 5.93 -30.31
C TYR A 730 17.51 6.18 -31.02
N ILE A 731 17.55 7.25 -31.81
CA ILE A 731 18.78 7.82 -32.37
C ILE A 731 18.96 9.24 -31.86
N TYR A 732 20.18 9.73 -31.98
CA TYR A 732 20.55 11.12 -31.83
C TYR A 732 20.87 11.69 -33.21
N HIS A 733 20.35 12.87 -33.53
CA HIS A 733 20.59 13.57 -34.81
C HIS A 733 20.59 15.09 -34.61
N GLU A 734 21.11 15.87 -35.55
CA GLU A 734 21.07 17.35 -35.51
C GLU A 734 19.62 17.87 -35.48
N ASN A 735 19.38 18.99 -34.77
CA ASN A 735 18.11 19.69 -34.81
C ASN A 735 17.86 20.25 -36.22
N PHE A 736 16.85 19.73 -36.92
CA PHE A 736 16.32 20.41 -38.09
C PHE A 736 15.31 21.44 -37.59
N ILE A 737 15.60 22.73 -37.81
CA ILE A 737 14.54 23.73 -37.88
C ILE A 737 13.73 23.36 -39.13
N GLU A 738 12.66 22.59 -38.97
CA GLU A 738 11.60 22.60 -39.97
C GLU A 738 10.99 23.99 -39.91
N GLU A 739 11.16 24.77 -40.98
CA GLU A 739 10.42 26.01 -41.20
C GLU A 739 8.92 25.73 -41.04
N GLU A 740 8.32 26.46 -40.10
CA GLU A 740 6.92 26.46 -39.68
C GLU A 740 6.32 25.14 -39.18
N PRO A 741 5.58 25.16 -38.04
CA PRO A 741 4.67 24.07 -37.74
C PRO A 741 3.53 24.15 -38.76
N LEU A 742 3.64 23.37 -39.84
CA LEU A 742 2.45 22.88 -40.53
C LEU A 742 1.53 22.35 -39.43
N LYS A 743 0.43 23.06 -39.16
CA LYS A 743 -0.63 22.61 -38.25
C LYS A 743 -0.96 21.18 -38.63
N ILE A 744 -0.40 20.20 -37.92
CA ILE A 744 -0.77 18.80 -38.07
C ILE A 744 -2.17 18.73 -37.48
N GLU A 745 -3.16 18.93 -38.35
CA GLU A 745 -4.53 18.69 -37.99
C GLU A 745 -4.64 17.26 -37.46
N ASP A 746 -5.09 17.12 -36.21
CA ASP A 746 -5.37 15.81 -35.64
C ASP A 746 -6.31 15.04 -36.58
N LYS A 747 -6.02 13.74 -36.79
CA LYS A 747 -6.79 12.88 -37.69
C LYS A 747 -8.28 12.89 -37.36
N ALA A 748 -8.67 12.99 -36.09
CA ALA A 748 -10.08 13.06 -35.71
C ALA A 748 -10.74 14.38 -36.16
N SER A 749 -10.03 15.49 -36.06
CA SER A 749 -10.47 16.80 -36.56
C SER A 749 -10.58 16.83 -38.08
N HIS A 750 -9.60 16.27 -38.79
CA HIS A 750 -9.62 16.13 -40.26
C HIS A 750 -10.78 15.22 -40.73
N ILE A 751 -11.03 14.12 -40.02
CA ILE A 751 -12.19 13.23 -40.27
C ILE A 751 -13.52 13.99 -40.13
N ARG A 752 -13.66 14.81 -39.08
CA ARG A 752 -14.89 15.59 -38.85
C ARG A 752 -15.10 16.65 -39.93
N ARG A 753 -14.03 17.34 -40.32
CA ARG A 753 -14.06 18.37 -41.38
C ARG A 753 -14.50 17.79 -42.73
N LEU A 754 -13.89 16.67 -43.15
CA LEU A 754 -14.28 15.99 -44.40
C LEU A 754 -15.76 15.60 -44.43
N LYS A 755 -16.33 15.24 -43.27
CA LYS A 755 -17.76 14.88 -43.16
C LYS A 755 -18.69 16.09 -43.06
N GLN A 756 -18.18 17.24 -42.60
CA GLN A 756 -18.91 18.52 -42.63
C GLN A 756 -18.93 19.11 -44.04
N GLU A 757 -17.81 19.01 -44.78
CA GLU A 757 -17.69 19.50 -46.15
C GLU A 757 -18.49 18.65 -47.14
N ASP A 758 -18.50 17.31 -46.96
CA ASP A 758 -19.32 16.41 -47.77
C ASP A 758 -19.91 15.29 -46.90
N SER A 759 -21.19 15.47 -46.55
CA SER A 759 -21.95 14.53 -45.74
C SER A 759 -22.19 13.18 -46.45
N SER A 760 -22.03 13.09 -47.77
CA SER A 760 -22.21 11.87 -48.56
C SER A 760 -21.00 10.93 -48.52
N LEU A 761 -19.83 11.40 -48.08
CA LEU A 761 -18.60 10.60 -48.05
C LEU A 761 -18.74 9.37 -47.14
N SER A 762 -18.53 8.18 -47.70
CA SER A 762 -18.55 6.94 -46.92
C SER A 762 -17.34 6.85 -45.98
N TYR A 763 -17.50 6.17 -44.84
CA TYR A 763 -16.40 5.98 -43.88
C TYR A 763 -15.18 5.28 -44.48
N ILE A 764 -15.38 4.46 -45.51
CA ILE A 764 -14.29 3.80 -46.26
C ILE A 764 -13.49 4.83 -47.05
N LYS A 765 -14.18 5.78 -47.70
CA LYS A 765 -13.54 6.82 -48.51
C LYS A 765 -12.78 7.80 -47.63
N ILE A 766 -13.36 8.21 -46.50
CA ILE A 766 -12.68 9.03 -45.47
C ILE A 766 -11.46 8.31 -44.89
N ALA A 767 -11.59 7.01 -44.59
CA ALA A 767 -10.49 6.20 -44.09
C ALA A 767 -9.33 6.13 -45.11
N GLY A 768 -9.64 6.06 -46.40
CA GLY A 768 -8.67 6.14 -47.49
C GLY A 768 -7.95 7.50 -47.55
N ILE A 769 -8.71 8.60 -47.48
CA ILE A 769 -8.16 9.97 -47.53
C ILE A 769 -7.24 10.23 -46.32
N VAL A 770 -7.68 9.88 -45.11
CA VAL A 770 -6.95 10.13 -43.85
C VAL A 770 -5.91 9.04 -43.56
N LYS A 771 -5.80 8.01 -44.41
CA LYS A 771 -4.93 6.84 -44.25
C LYS A 771 -5.06 6.22 -42.84
N CYS A 772 -6.29 5.86 -42.47
CA CYS A 772 -6.63 5.20 -41.20
C CYS A 772 -7.61 4.04 -41.44
N SER A 773 -8.00 3.33 -40.39
CA SER A 773 -8.98 2.24 -40.53
C SER A 773 -10.40 2.78 -40.58
N LYS A 774 -11.29 2.11 -41.32
CA LYS A 774 -12.75 2.38 -41.28
C LYS A 774 -13.30 2.37 -39.86
N GLN A 775 -12.77 1.48 -39.01
CA GLN A 775 -13.13 1.39 -37.59
C GLN A 775 -12.76 2.66 -36.82
N TYR A 776 -11.60 3.25 -37.10
CA TYR A 776 -11.15 4.50 -36.47
C TYR A 776 -12.06 5.67 -36.85
N VAL A 777 -12.40 5.83 -38.14
CA VAL A 777 -13.38 6.83 -38.60
C VAL A 777 -14.73 6.63 -37.91
N SER A 778 -15.21 5.40 -37.81
CA SER A 778 -16.45 5.09 -37.11
C SER A 778 -16.40 5.48 -35.62
N ASN A 779 -15.29 5.22 -34.95
CA ASN A 779 -15.11 5.55 -33.54
C ASN A 779 -15.03 7.07 -33.29
N VAL A 780 -14.46 7.84 -34.22
CA VAL A 780 -14.42 9.31 -34.13
C VAL A 780 -15.82 9.92 -34.12
N PHE A 781 -16.76 9.36 -34.90
CA PHE A 781 -18.16 9.80 -34.93
C PHE A 781 -19.03 9.19 -33.83
N LYS A 782 -18.66 8.03 -33.27
CA LYS A 782 -19.39 7.40 -32.14
C LYS A 782 -19.13 8.06 -30.78
N ARG A 783 -18.01 8.78 -30.62
CA ARG A 783 -17.65 9.47 -29.36
C ARG A 783 -18.38 10.82 -29.19
N LYS A 784 -19.63 10.92 -29.62
CA LYS A 784 -20.44 12.15 -29.49
C LYS A 784 -21.50 12.09 -28.39
N ASP A 785 -21.43 11.09 -27.52
CA ASP A 785 -22.23 10.95 -26.30
C ASP A 785 -21.32 10.71 -25.09
#